data_AF-A0A431KI69-F1
#
_entry.id   AF-A0A431KI69-F1
#
_cell.length_a   1.000
_cell.length_b   1.000
_cell.length_c   1.000
_cell.angle_alpha   90.00
_cell.angle_beta   90.00
_cell.angle_gamma   90.00
#
_symmetry.space_group_name_H-M   'P 1'
#
loop_
_entity.id
_entity.type
_entity.pdbx_description
1 polymer ?
#
loop_
_entity_poly.entity_id
_entity_poly.type
_entity_poly.pdbx_seq_one_letter_code
_entity_poly.pdbx_strand_id
1 'polypeptide(L)'
;MHHRKGVGQWGRPISRFWQIGLGLWLMLAWHGLALAYNYAGNYTFAARWNEWGRTTSGGITTYPEEFGNLNEYDVCPPKELSTMFPSAVVPGNMQQTCNNLWKALIESSYGLSSSTSKTRAKDLSEDWIIDFVDPSDSINNYWFNWYGNQYFGAPFLWGNPSVLRFVYPLTLSGGPHNGESVLGNSNLLAFSDKLFVMLDNDGSLSYYWYGVAGLLYYDAPATKFTNGSWNGQTLTSKLQYMIGAEQSALYFLEGPSTLHVFDYNLNWQRTETVALGNELSGYTMGDLVDNKIPGYTYIGWDVGPIVIGVTALRPLDHIEVTTASTSGIAGVPNTFTLKACATADCSTLYTRGVTGTLLMSDGSSAAFTIASGSSTTSVSLTVATAPAAGYVATSLSGLSMTPIGTPSLYCGFGVTATSSSSCNYPVYAPLHHVSVTTSASSGLTCTPTIFTIQACGDAACSTTYVGGLSGTLNLSGAGATVKPASSNAFSISAGASTQTVSAQVTVVPGTGYVTVGVSGLSMTPSGSPSLYCGLGVAASSGGTCNYSVNTAGLLLSVPNQVSETSTAFTVTAVKQGTSTASCTPAFANVSKTINFKCSYSNPGTGTLPVRVAGAALNAGNSVASACDGTGAGVSLSFDASGMATTSMLYADVGQVSLSGSYTGSGSDAGLSMSGSTSFIASPASFGISGVTAAPLTAGNAFSATVTARNSAGAATPNFGKESAVTSDYVRLSWTKYRPTGSNASSGTLSGTGTVVSPTLSSSSFSGGAVTVNDLKWSEVGTGDIAASLVSGSYLGSGNTVTGSTGSTGAVGAFQPHHFTVGLTPACGTFVYSGQPLSYFTVTAANATGGTTSNYDGTVNTSPNYAKAVTLTAQGATGSLSPSSISASSFVSGVASLSSGSSTTPTFTFTNKLTAPASLALRATDTSGVTSNPASGGSEQTVTVRSGRLKLSNAFGSEKSSLSMAVQAQYWNGKAWVINGSDACTSLSAGSVVLSGYVDSKGASTSSWSTSSSSLSISGGNGTLTLSAPGAGSTGSVDIALNLGSTTTDQSCLANHPASTGAGLSWLRSQNGSANACAGVSTYDRDPSARATFGVYSPESKKLIFIRDLY
;
A
#
# COMPACT_ATOMS: atom_id res chain seq x y z
N MET A 1 -43.10 25.26 -35.91
CA MET A 1 -43.23 26.17 -37.08
C MET A 1 -42.08 25.91 -38.05
N HIS A 2 -42.26 26.22 -39.34
CA HIS A 2 -41.35 26.19 -40.53
C HIS A 2 -39.82 26.01 -40.34
N HIS A 3 -39.03 25.39 -41.25
CA HIS A 3 -39.30 24.66 -42.51
C HIS A 3 -38.05 23.83 -42.98
N ARG A 4 -38.29 22.67 -43.65
CA ARG A 4 -37.61 22.08 -44.86
C ARG A 4 -36.29 22.74 -45.36
N LYS A 5 -35.19 22.09 -45.80
CA LYS A 5 -34.82 20.76 -46.43
C LYS A 5 -33.33 20.43 -46.05
N GLY A 6 -32.65 19.33 -46.44
CA GLY A 6 -33.02 18.09 -47.15
C GLY A 6 -32.08 17.68 -48.33
N VAL A 7 -31.53 16.44 -48.33
CA VAL A 7 -30.54 15.81 -49.28
C VAL A 7 -29.10 16.36 -49.11
N GLY A 8 -27.98 15.63 -49.04
CA GLY A 8 -27.55 14.23 -49.34
C GLY A 8 -26.22 14.34 -50.12
N GLN A 9 -25.09 13.68 -49.82
CA GLN A 9 -24.83 12.24 -49.85
C GLN A 9 -23.37 11.92 -49.39
N TRP A 10 -23.09 10.67 -48.98
CA TRP A 10 -21.78 9.98 -48.81
C TRP A 10 -20.60 10.65 -48.06
N GLY A 11 -20.19 10.00 -46.96
CA GLY A 11 -19.01 10.34 -46.16
C GLY A 11 -19.12 9.82 -44.72
N ARG A 12 -19.29 8.50 -44.53
CA ARG A 12 -19.43 7.92 -43.18
C ARG A 12 -18.08 7.92 -42.46
N PRO A 13 -18.00 8.40 -41.19
CA PRO A 13 -16.79 8.27 -40.40
C PRO A 13 -16.60 6.80 -39.98
N ILE A 14 -15.39 6.27 -40.15
CA ILE A 14 -15.03 4.96 -39.62
C ILE A 14 -14.95 5.09 -38.09
N SER A 15 -15.64 4.18 -37.39
CA SER A 15 -15.81 4.25 -35.95
C SER A 15 -14.56 3.83 -35.17
N ARG A 16 -14.42 4.36 -33.94
CA ARG A 16 -13.35 4.07 -32.96
C ARG A 16 -13.15 2.59 -32.57
N PHE A 17 -13.85 1.65 -33.21
CA PHE A 17 -13.68 0.21 -32.98
C PHE A 17 -12.47 -0.40 -33.72
N TRP A 18 -11.90 0.28 -34.71
CA TRP A 18 -10.70 -0.22 -35.42
C TRP A 18 -9.37 0.07 -34.71
N GLN A 19 -9.31 1.04 -33.78
CA GLN A 19 -8.09 1.34 -33.01
C GLN A 19 -7.78 0.33 -31.90
N ILE A 20 -8.73 -0.51 -31.50
CA ILE A 20 -8.51 -1.56 -30.48
C ILE A 20 -8.05 -2.89 -31.14
N GLY A 21 -8.27 -3.05 -32.45
CA GLY A 21 -7.96 -4.28 -33.18
C GLY A 21 -6.47 -4.50 -33.48
N LEU A 22 -5.70 -3.43 -33.72
CA LEU A 22 -4.25 -3.54 -33.91
C LEU A 22 -3.46 -3.62 -32.59
N GLY A 23 -3.95 -2.98 -31.52
CA GLY A 23 -3.24 -2.89 -30.25
C GLY A 23 -2.98 -4.22 -29.53
N LEU A 24 -3.73 -5.29 -29.84
CA LEU A 24 -3.52 -6.62 -29.25
C LEU A 24 -2.61 -7.56 -30.07
N TRP A 25 -2.33 -7.27 -31.35
CA TRP A 25 -1.41 -8.09 -32.15
C TRP A 25 0.05 -7.61 -32.05
N LEU A 26 0.29 -6.33 -31.73
CA LEU A 26 1.63 -5.77 -31.53
C LEU A 26 2.25 -6.13 -30.16
N MET A 27 1.46 -6.43 -29.13
CA MET A 27 2.00 -6.82 -27.80
C MET A 27 2.52 -8.27 -27.71
N LEU A 28 2.25 -9.12 -28.71
CA LEU A 28 2.58 -10.56 -28.67
C LEU A 28 3.73 -10.97 -29.59
N ALA A 29 4.31 -10.02 -30.32
CA ALA A 29 5.51 -10.24 -31.12
C ALA A 29 6.41 -9.00 -31.06
N TRP A 30 7.12 -8.82 -29.93
CA TRP A 30 8.44 -8.17 -29.79
C TRP A 30 8.85 -8.10 -28.29
N HIS A 31 9.03 -9.26 -27.66
CA HIS A 31 9.94 -9.37 -26.51
C HIS A 31 11.31 -9.79 -27.03
N GLY A 32 11.97 -8.88 -27.74
CA GLY A 32 13.38 -9.04 -28.11
C GLY A 32 14.22 -8.96 -26.84
N LEU A 33 14.86 -10.06 -26.45
CA LEU A 33 15.87 -10.07 -25.40
C LEU A 33 17.15 -9.38 -25.91
N ALA A 34 17.11 -8.05 -25.99
CA ALA A 34 18.30 -7.23 -26.10
C ALA A 34 19.08 -7.37 -24.78
N LEU A 35 20.33 -7.83 -24.85
CA LEU A 35 21.25 -7.85 -23.72
C LEU A 35 21.77 -6.42 -23.47
N ALA A 36 20.89 -5.58 -22.93
CA ALA A 36 21.20 -4.22 -22.55
C ALA A 36 22.01 -4.23 -21.24
N TYR A 37 23.15 -3.54 -21.23
CA TYR A 37 23.98 -3.37 -20.03
C TYR A 37 23.56 -2.12 -19.26
N ASN A 38 23.45 -2.26 -17.94
CA ASN A 38 23.37 -1.11 -17.02
C ASN A 38 24.58 -0.21 -17.25
N TYR A 39 24.36 1.10 -17.24
CA TYR A 39 25.40 2.10 -17.41
C TYR A 39 26.57 1.90 -16.43
N ALA A 40 27.73 1.60 -16.99
CA ALA A 40 28.99 1.43 -16.27
C ALA A 40 30.00 2.53 -16.62
N GLY A 41 29.58 3.57 -17.37
CA GLY A 41 30.40 4.71 -17.73
C GLY A 41 31.47 4.46 -18.79
N ASN A 42 31.33 3.43 -19.64
CA ASN A 42 32.37 3.09 -20.62
C ASN A 42 32.24 3.86 -21.94
N TYR A 43 31.02 4.22 -22.36
CA TYR A 43 30.73 4.90 -23.62
C TYR A 43 29.78 6.10 -23.42
N THR A 44 29.12 6.51 -24.49
CA THR A 44 28.04 7.49 -24.51
C THR A 44 26.75 6.84 -23.98
N PHE A 45 25.96 7.54 -23.16
CA PHE A 45 24.65 7.04 -22.78
C PHE A 45 23.54 7.62 -23.64
N ALA A 46 22.40 6.93 -23.68
CA ALA A 46 21.16 7.44 -24.25
C ALA A 46 20.07 7.51 -23.17
N ALA A 47 19.24 8.54 -23.22
CA ALA A 47 18.11 8.75 -22.32
C ALA A 47 16.91 9.32 -23.09
N ARG A 48 15.70 9.04 -22.58
CA ARG A 48 14.43 9.52 -23.12
C ARG A 48 13.61 10.11 -21.98
N TRP A 49 12.79 11.11 -22.26
CA TRP A 49 11.78 11.60 -21.31
C TRP A 49 10.40 11.13 -21.73
N ASN A 50 9.56 10.73 -20.78
CA ASN A 50 8.26 10.09 -21.03
C ASN A 50 7.12 11.12 -21.01
N GLU A 51 6.50 11.39 -22.17
CA GLU A 51 5.32 12.25 -22.30
C GLU A 51 4.11 11.71 -21.52
N TRP A 52 3.90 10.39 -21.49
CA TRP A 52 2.76 9.78 -20.79
C TRP A 52 2.90 9.86 -19.25
N GLY A 53 4.14 10.00 -18.75
CA GLY A 53 4.43 10.23 -17.33
C GLY A 53 4.34 11.69 -16.89
N ARG A 54 4.08 12.64 -17.80
CA ARG A 54 4.15 14.08 -17.51
C ARG A 54 3.26 14.51 -16.34
N THR A 55 3.77 15.42 -15.52
CA THR A 55 3.03 16.03 -14.40
C THR A 55 2.99 17.54 -14.55
N THR A 56 1.85 18.16 -14.24
CA THR A 56 1.69 19.62 -14.35
C THR A 56 1.54 20.23 -12.97
N SER A 57 2.42 21.17 -12.61
CA SER A 57 2.38 21.91 -11.35
C SER A 57 2.73 23.38 -11.59
N GLY A 58 1.98 24.30 -11.00
CA GLY A 58 2.22 25.74 -11.16
C GLY A 58 2.12 26.29 -12.60
N GLY A 59 1.53 25.53 -13.54
CA GLY A 59 1.49 25.87 -14.97
C GLY A 59 2.71 25.40 -15.78
N ILE A 60 3.64 24.69 -15.15
CA ILE A 60 4.77 24.02 -15.80
C ILE A 60 4.41 22.53 -15.95
N THR A 61 4.60 21.97 -17.15
CA THR A 61 4.59 20.52 -17.36
C THR A 61 6.02 20.00 -17.22
N THR A 62 6.25 19.19 -16.20
CA THR A 62 7.49 18.41 -16.06
C THR A 62 7.31 17.07 -16.74
N TYR A 63 8.17 16.80 -17.72
CA TYR A 63 8.32 15.47 -18.29
C TYR A 63 9.28 14.68 -17.38
N PRO A 64 8.89 13.52 -16.82
CA PRO A 64 9.85 12.64 -16.15
C PRO A 64 10.77 11.98 -17.18
N GLU A 65 11.94 11.58 -16.74
CA GLU A 65 12.82 10.69 -17.50
C GLU A 65 12.23 9.27 -17.55
N GLU A 66 12.43 8.56 -18.66
CA GLU A 66 11.91 7.21 -18.86
C GLU A 66 12.93 6.14 -18.46
N PHE A 67 12.73 5.58 -17.27
CA PHE A 67 13.55 4.48 -16.78
C PHE A 67 13.10 3.14 -17.34
N GLY A 68 13.73 2.70 -18.43
CA GLY A 68 13.68 1.31 -18.86
C GLY A 68 14.24 0.38 -17.77
N ASN A 69 13.36 -0.29 -17.02
CA ASN A 69 13.73 -1.23 -15.94
C ASN A 69 14.75 -0.69 -14.92
N LEU A 70 14.73 0.62 -14.62
CA LEU A 70 15.65 1.34 -13.70
C LEU A 70 17.11 1.51 -14.20
N ASN A 71 17.41 1.40 -15.50
CA ASN A 71 18.79 1.50 -15.98
C ASN A 71 18.97 2.58 -17.07
N GLU A 72 20.00 3.41 -16.91
CA GLU A 72 20.67 4.08 -18.02
C GLU A 72 21.41 3.03 -18.88
N TYR A 73 21.56 3.30 -20.18
CA TYR A 73 22.14 2.36 -21.13
C TYR A 73 23.44 2.89 -21.76
N ASP A 74 24.45 2.02 -21.86
CA ASP A 74 25.79 2.34 -22.39
C ASP A 74 25.86 1.99 -23.90
N VAL A 75 25.83 3.00 -24.78
CA VAL A 75 25.47 2.86 -26.20
C VAL A 75 26.55 3.42 -27.12
N CYS A 76 27.25 2.50 -27.81
CA CYS A 76 28.17 2.84 -28.89
C CYS A 76 27.49 2.63 -30.26
N PRO A 77 27.61 3.57 -31.22
CA PRO A 77 27.10 3.35 -32.57
C PRO A 77 27.76 2.12 -33.23
N PRO A 78 27.02 1.37 -34.06
CA PRO A 78 27.46 0.08 -34.60
C PRO A 78 28.70 0.16 -35.50
N LYS A 79 29.30 -1.01 -35.71
CA LYS A 79 30.47 -1.22 -36.59
C LYS A 79 30.36 -0.53 -37.94
N GLU A 80 29.19 -0.53 -38.58
CA GLU A 80 29.03 0.03 -39.93
C GLU A 80 29.44 1.51 -39.99
N LEU A 81 29.06 2.28 -38.98
CA LEU A 81 29.42 3.70 -38.88
C LEU A 81 30.93 3.90 -38.69
N SER A 82 31.64 2.95 -38.08
CA SER A 82 33.11 2.99 -38.01
C SER A 82 33.80 2.76 -39.36
N THR A 83 33.13 2.05 -40.28
CA THR A 83 33.58 1.88 -41.67
C THR A 83 33.25 3.12 -42.50
N MET A 84 32.06 3.71 -42.32
CA MET A 84 31.62 4.95 -42.99
C MET A 84 32.42 6.19 -42.54
N PHE A 85 32.77 6.25 -41.25
CA PHE A 85 33.47 7.38 -40.62
C PHE A 85 34.80 6.96 -39.99
N PRO A 86 35.80 6.53 -40.78
CA PRO A 86 37.07 6.00 -40.24
C PRO A 86 37.87 7.06 -39.46
N SER A 87 37.65 8.35 -39.71
CA SER A 87 38.25 9.47 -38.97
C SER A 87 37.65 9.68 -37.57
N ALA A 88 36.48 9.12 -37.28
CA ALA A 88 35.88 9.15 -35.94
C ALA A 88 36.52 8.12 -34.99
N VAL A 89 37.14 7.06 -35.53
CA VAL A 89 37.71 5.95 -34.76
C VAL A 89 39.03 6.35 -34.11
N VAL A 90 39.11 6.21 -32.79
CA VAL A 90 40.31 6.51 -31.98
C VAL A 90 40.88 5.19 -31.41
N PRO A 91 41.99 4.67 -31.95
CA PRO A 91 42.57 3.40 -31.51
C PRO A 91 42.87 3.40 -30.00
N GLY A 92 42.34 2.41 -29.29
CA GLY A 92 42.52 2.27 -27.83
C GLY A 92 41.64 3.17 -26.97
N ASN A 93 40.84 4.09 -27.54
CA ASN A 93 39.88 4.91 -26.81
C ASN A 93 38.46 4.70 -27.35
N MET A 94 37.75 3.72 -26.79
CA MET A 94 36.41 3.37 -27.25
C MET A 94 35.38 4.45 -26.89
N GLN A 95 35.43 5.04 -25.68
CA GLN A 95 34.52 6.13 -25.29
C GLN A 95 34.58 7.31 -26.28
N GLN A 96 35.79 7.75 -26.63
CA GLN A 96 35.99 8.83 -27.59
C GLN A 96 35.57 8.41 -29.01
N THR A 97 35.78 7.15 -29.39
CA THR A 97 35.27 6.59 -30.65
C THR A 97 33.74 6.66 -30.73
N CYS A 98 33.02 6.20 -29.70
CA CYS A 98 31.56 6.25 -29.67
C CYS A 98 31.02 7.68 -29.73
N ASN A 99 31.60 8.60 -28.95
CA ASN A 99 31.25 10.03 -28.98
C ASN A 99 31.46 10.64 -30.38
N ASN A 100 32.59 10.34 -31.03
CA ASN A 100 32.89 10.82 -32.37
C ASN A 100 31.96 10.22 -33.42
N LEU A 101 31.58 8.95 -33.31
CA LEU A 101 30.67 8.27 -34.25
C LEU A 101 29.25 8.82 -34.17
N TRP A 102 28.73 9.07 -32.96
CA TRP A 102 27.46 9.75 -32.76
C TRP A 102 27.47 11.13 -33.42
N LYS A 103 28.52 11.92 -33.16
CA LYS A 103 28.70 13.23 -33.77
C LYS A 103 28.76 13.15 -35.31
N ALA A 104 29.55 12.24 -35.86
CA ALA A 104 29.71 12.08 -37.31
C ALA A 104 28.40 11.70 -38.00
N LEU A 105 27.58 10.82 -37.39
CA LEU A 105 26.26 10.47 -37.92
C LEU A 105 25.31 11.68 -37.92
N ILE A 106 25.20 12.40 -36.81
CA ILE A 106 24.31 13.56 -36.63
C ILE A 106 24.68 14.71 -37.59
N GLU A 107 25.99 14.91 -37.84
CA GLU A 107 26.50 15.92 -38.77
C GLU A 107 26.38 15.48 -40.25
N SER A 108 26.18 14.19 -40.53
CA SER A 108 26.09 13.66 -41.90
C SER A 108 24.75 13.93 -42.60
N SER A 109 24.73 13.66 -43.91
CA SER A 109 23.53 13.57 -44.74
C SER A 109 23.08 12.12 -44.98
N TYR A 110 23.58 11.16 -44.19
CA TYR A 110 23.37 9.72 -44.40
C TYR A 110 22.30 9.10 -43.51
N GLY A 111 21.92 9.75 -42.40
CA GLY A 111 20.75 9.35 -41.61
C GLY A 111 19.43 9.65 -42.34
N LEU A 112 18.46 8.74 -42.28
CA LEU A 112 17.09 8.95 -42.79
C LEU A 112 16.36 9.91 -41.87
N SER A 113 16.62 11.20 -42.05
CA SER A 113 16.28 12.26 -41.11
C SER A 113 16.03 13.58 -41.81
N SER A 114 15.40 14.52 -41.11
CA SER A 114 15.20 15.88 -41.59
C SER A 114 16.53 16.59 -41.88
N SER A 115 16.94 16.63 -43.14
CA SER A 115 18.14 17.36 -43.58
C SER A 115 17.91 18.87 -43.78
N THR A 116 16.70 19.33 -43.47
CA THR A 116 16.26 20.71 -43.66
C THR A 116 16.88 21.67 -42.64
N SER A 117 17.07 22.92 -43.05
CA SER A 117 17.33 24.06 -42.16
C SER A 117 16.06 24.85 -41.81
N LYS A 118 14.88 24.37 -42.23
CA LYS A 118 13.58 24.99 -41.95
C LYS A 118 13.10 24.73 -40.52
N THR A 119 13.55 23.64 -39.89
CA THR A 119 13.18 23.22 -38.52
C THR A 119 14.20 23.72 -37.50
N ARG A 120 13.82 23.69 -36.20
CA ARG A 120 14.72 24.06 -35.10
C ARG A 120 15.71 22.96 -34.77
N ALA A 121 15.27 21.71 -34.86
CA ALA A 121 16.08 20.52 -34.62
C ALA A 121 16.01 19.55 -35.81
N LYS A 122 16.96 18.61 -35.85
CA LYS A 122 16.80 17.40 -36.65
C LYS A 122 16.03 16.35 -35.86
N ASP A 123 15.22 15.57 -36.56
CA ASP A 123 14.58 14.36 -36.05
C ASP A 123 15.23 13.15 -36.75
N LEU A 124 15.96 12.33 -35.98
CA LEU A 124 16.75 11.18 -36.45
C LEU A 124 16.24 9.82 -35.93
N SER A 125 15.26 9.81 -35.03
CA SER A 125 14.77 8.60 -34.37
C SER A 125 13.34 8.28 -34.78
N GLU A 126 13.05 7.00 -34.92
CA GLU A 126 11.70 6.44 -35.04
C GLU A 126 11.64 5.21 -34.16
N ASP A 127 10.62 5.10 -33.29
CA ASP A 127 10.24 3.84 -32.64
C ASP A 127 11.47 3.04 -32.09
N TRP A 128 12.28 3.71 -31.27
CA TRP A 128 13.51 3.19 -30.63
C TRP A 128 14.72 2.91 -31.55
N ILE A 129 14.68 3.35 -32.81
CA ILE A 129 15.62 3.03 -33.90
C ILE A 129 16.21 4.29 -34.56
N ILE A 130 17.45 4.19 -35.04
CA ILE A 130 18.11 5.16 -35.92
C ILE A 130 18.41 4.50 -37.27
N ASP A 131 17.82 5.00 -38.35
CA ASP A 131 18.03 4.54 -39.72
C ASP A 131 19.09 5.38 -40.46
N PHE A 132 19.94 4.71 -41.24
CA PHE A 132 20.99 5.35 -42.03
C PHE A 132 21.35 4.55 -43.29
N VAL A 133 22.07 5.21 -44.20
CA VAL A 133 22.43 4.68 -45.51
C VAL A 133 23.94 4.76 -45.68
N ASP A 134 24.60 3.61 -45.79
CA ASP A 134 25.96 3.58 -46.34
C ASP A 134 25.89 3.83 -47.86
N PRO A 135 26.54 4.88 -48.40
CA PRO A 135 26.64 5.09 -49.84
C PRO A 135 27.52 4.05 -50.56
N SER A 136 28.33 3.26 -49.83
CA SER A 136 29.15 2.19 -50.42
C SER A 136 28.35 0.92 -50.71
N ASP A 137 27.35 0.61 -49.90
CA ASP A 137 26.34 -0.41 -50.17
C ASP A 137 25.27 0.13 -51.16
N SER A 138 25.03 -0.62 -52.25
CA SER A 138 23.99 -0.30 -53.24
C SER A 138 22.69 -1.10 -53.05
N ILE A 139 22.72 -2.12 -52.19
CA ILE A 139 21.72 -3.16 -51.99
C ILE A 139 20.91 -2.91 -50.72
N ASN A 140 21.54 -2.42 -49.64
CA ASN A 140 20.92 -2.32 -48.32
C ASN A 140 20.85 -0.90 -47.76
N ASN A 141 19.92 -0.69 -46.82
CA ASN A 141 19.98 0.36 -45.81
C ASN A 141 20.23 -0.30 -44.44
N TYR A 142 20.60 0.49 -43.44
CA TYR A 142 21.02 0.00 -42.13
C TYR A 142 20.26 0.69 -41.00
N TRP A 143 20.01 -0.02 -39.92
CA TRP A 143 19.43 0.57 -38.71
C TRP A 143 20.06 0.02 -37.44
N PHE A 144 19.95 0.76 -36.34
CA PHE A 144 20.32 0.28 -35.01
C PHE A 144 19.40 0.84 -33.94
N ASN A 145 19.18 0.08 -32.86
CA ASN A 145 18.43 0.53 -31.71
C ASN A 145 19.33 1.39 -30.81
N TRP A 146 18.86 2.57 -30.39
CA TRP A 146 19.66 3.52 -29.61
C TRP A 146 19.76 3.18 -28.10
N TYR A 147 19.28 2.01 -27.67
CA TYR A 147 19.63 1.34 -26.41
C TYR A 147 20.42 0.02 -26.60
N GLY A 148 20.78 -0.34 -27.84
CA GLY A 148 21.49 -1.58 -28.17
C GLY A 148 23.01 -1.40 -28.33
N ASN A 149 23.81 -2.03 -27.48
CA ASN A 149 25.28 -2.06 -27.65
C ASN A 149 25.71 -3.23 -28.54
N GLN A 150 26.13 -2.95 -29.77
CA GLN A 150 26.56 -3.96 -30.75
C GLN A 150 28.08 -4.06 -30.85
N TYR A 151 28.69 -4.78 -29.91
CA TYR A 151 30.14 -4.97 -29.89
C TYR A 151 30.66 -5.89 -31.01
N PHE A 152 31.87 -5.61 -31.48
CA PHE A 152 32.53 -6.31 -32.59
C PHE A 152 32.88 -7.76 -32.21
N GLY A 153 32.00 -8.72 -32.51
CA GLY A 153 32.34 -10.16 -32.44
C GLY A 153 31.27 -11.12 -31.93
N ALA A 154 30.06 -10.67 -31.59
CA ALA A 154 29.00 -11.58 -31.15
C ALA A 154 28.56 -12.54 -32.29
N PRO A 155 28.46 -13.86 -32.05
CA PRO A 155 28.04 -14.81 -33.07
C PRO A 155 26.54 -14.72 -33.31
N PHE A 156 26.17 -14.34 -34.54
CA PHE A 156 24.94 -14.69 -35.24
C PHE A 156 23.66 -14.81 -34.39
N LEU A 157 22.93 -13.68 -34.22
CA LEU A 157 21.45 -13.69 -34.24
C LEU A 157 20.85 -12.30 -34.50
N TRP A 158 21.46 -11.22 -33.99
CA TRP A 158 21.08 -9.83 -34.28
C TRP A 158 22.31 -8.92 -34.40
N GLY A 159 23.12 -9.12 -35.45
CA GLY A 159 24.10 -8.12 -35.88
C GLY A 159 23.40 -6.95 -36.59
N ASN A 160 24.13 -5.86 -36.85
CA ASN A 160 23.57 -4.57 -37.27
C ASN A 160 22.59 -4.74 -38.45
N PRO A 161 21.27 -4.67 -38.18
CA PRO A 161 20.28 -5.20 -39.10
C PRO A 161 20.23 -4.32 -40.35
N SER A 162 20.59 -4.92 -41.47
CA SER A 162 20.43 -4.32 -42.78
C SER A 162 19.12 -4.81 -43.41
N VAL A 163 18.48 -3.93 -44.16
CA VAL A 163 17.28 -4.25 -44.93
C VAL A 163 17.52 -3.94 -46.40
N LEU A 164 16.92 -4.74 -47.29
CA LEU A 164 17.04 -4.53 -48.72
C LEU A 164 16.43 -3.18 -49.09
N ARG A 165 17.15 -2.36 -49.88
CA ARG A 165 16.81 -0.97 -50.21
C ARG A 165 15.48 -0.77 -50.94
N PHE A 166 14.85 -1.84 -51.44
CA PHE A 166 13.48 -1.76 -51.97
C PHE A 166 12.40 -1.78 -50.88
N VAL A 167 12.72 -2.26 -49.68
CA VAL A 167 11.81 -2.24 -48.52
C VAL A 167 11.70 -0.80 -48.00
N TYR A 168 12.85 -0.13 -47.84
CA TYR A 168 12.96 1.29 -47.47
C TYR A 168 13.56 2.09 -48.66
N PRO A 169 12.79 2.46 -49.69
CA PRO A 169 13.37 3.16 -50.83
C PRO A 169 13.80 4.58 -50.46
N LEU A 170 14.88 5.00 -51.08
CA LEU A 170 15.42 6.35 -50.95
C LEU A 170 14.69 7.37 -51.85
N THR A 171 13.58 6.97 -52.48
CA THR A 171 12.79 7.78 -53.41
C THR A 171 11.30 7.67 -53.08
N LEU A 172 10.62 8.82 -53.02
CA LEU A 172 9.18 8.91 -52.73
C LEU A 172 8.32 8.54 -53.96
N SER A 173 7.11 8.05 -53.73
CA SER A 173 6.22 7.53 -54.77
C SER A 173 4.76 7.95 -54.56
N GLY A 174 4.13 8.45 -55.62
CA GLY A 174 2.85 9.16 -55.54
C GLY A 174 2.97 10.55 -54.90
N GLY A 175 1.86 11.30 -54.86
CA GLY A 175 1.81 12.61 -54.21
C GLY A 175 2.65 13.72 -54.85
N PRO A 176 2.74 14.88 -54.18
CA PRO A 176 3.45 16.05 -54.70
C PRO A 176 4.98 15.86 -54.85
N HIS A 177 5.59 14.97 -54.06
CA HIS A 177 7.04 14.70 -54.07
C HIS A 177 7.44 13.44 -54.85
N ASN A 178 6.57 12.92 -55.72
CA ASN A 178 6.81 11.70 -56.49
C ASN A 178 8.14 11.73 -57.28
N GLY A 179 9.06 10.82 -56.94
CA GLY A 179 10.38 10.68 -57.55
C GLY A 179 11.49 11.47 -56.87
N GLU A 180 11.20 12.25 -55.83
CA GLU A 180 12.23 12.94 -55.04
C GLU A 180 13.02 11.97 -54.15
N SER A 181 14.31 12.27 -53.96
CA SER A 181 15.15 11.60 -52.95
C SER A 181 14.65 11.92 -51.53
N VAL A 182 14.79 10.97 -50.61
CA VAL A 182 14.62 11.18 -49.16
C VAL A 182 15.92 11.74 -48.56
N LEU A 183 17.07 11.15 -48.92
CA LEU A 183 18.39 11.61 -48.48
C LEU A 183 18.68 13.02 -48.99
N GLY A 184 19.11 13.90 -48.08
CA GLY A 184 19.47 15.29 -48.38
C GLY A 184 18.30 16.17 -48.82
N ASN A 185 17.04 15.72 -48.67
CA ASN A 185 15.88 16.52 -49.07
C ASN A 185 15.58 17.63 -48.07
N SER A 186 15.64 18.88 -48.54
CA SER A 186 15.35 20.07 -47.74
C SER A 186 13.87 20.26 -47.38
N ASN A 187 12.96 19.46 -47.97
CA ASN A 187 11.54 19.43 -47.64
C ASN A 187 11.16 18.35 -46.62
N LEU A 188 12.07 17.42 -46.30
CA LEU A 188 11.88 16.46 -45.20
C LEU A 188 12.04 17.18 -43.86
N LEU A 189 10.93 17.29 -43.11
CA LEU A 189 10.83 18.05 -41.87
C LEU A 189 11.05 17.22 -40.60
N ALA A 190 10.58 15.96 -40.59
CA ALA A 190 10.72 15.04 -39.46
C ALA A 190 10.48 13.58 -39.91
N PHE A 191 10.74 12.65 -39.00
CA PHE A 191 10.52 11.21 -39.14
C PHE A 191 9.69 10.76 -37.93
N SER A 192 8.58 10.04 -38.15
CA SER A 192 7.51 9.87 -37.16
C SER A 192 6.76 8.57 -37.41
N ASP A 193 6.62 7.65 -36.43
CA ASP A 193 5.99 6.31 -36.56
C ASP A 193 5.77 5.85 -38.01
N LYS A 194 6.88 5.48 -38.66
CA LYS A 194 6.94 4.90 -40.01
C LYS A 194 6.63 5.82 -41.19
N LEU A 195 6.58 7.13 -40.96
CA LEU A 195 6.27 8.17 -41.94
C LEU A 195 7.38 9.23 -42.08
N PHE A 196 7.70 9.57 -43.32
CA PHE A 196 8.42 10.79 -43.67
C PHE A 196 7.45 11.97 -43.74
N VAL A 197 7.73 13.05 -43.00
CA VAL A 197 6.91 14.28 -43.00
C VAL A 197 7.50 15.29 -43.97
N MET A 198 6.84 15.50 -45.12
CA MET A 198 7.32 16.34 -46.22
C MET A 198 6.56 17.67 -46.32
N LEU A 199 7.28 18.76 -46.59
CA LEU A 199 6.72 20.08 -46.88
C LEU A 199 6.43 20.26 -48.37
N ASP A 200 5.14 20.34 -48.71
CA ASP A 200 4.68 20.55 -50.08
C ASP A 200 4.87 22.00 -50.55
N ASN A 201 4.98 22.19 -51.87
CA ASN A 201 5.25 23.50 -52.49
C ASN A 201 4.16 24.57 -52.23
N ASP A 202 2.93 24.17 -51.88
CA ASP A 202 1.84 25.07 -51.50
C ASP A 202 1.84 25.43 -50.00
N GLY A 203 2.76 24.86 -49.23
CA GLY A 203 2.91 25.05 -47.79
C GLY A 203 2.07 24.11 -46.93
N SER A 204 1.57 23.01 -47.52
CA SER A 204 0.88 21.92 -46.82
C SER A 204 1.83 20.76 -46.47
N LEU A 205 1.31 19.61 -46.02
CA LEU A 205 2.13 18.46 -45.57
C LEU A 205 1.71 17.15 -46.22
N SER A 206 2.69 16.43 -46.76
CA SER A 206 2.52 15.08 -47.27
C SER A 206 3.30 14.07 -46.44
N TYR A 207 2.65 12.97 -46.12
CA TYR A 207 3.16 11.89 -45.28
C TYR A 207 3.39 10.65 -46.14
N TYR A 208 4.59 10.08 -46.09
CA TYR A 208 4.98 8.94 -46.94
C TYR A 208 5.45 7.75 -46.10
N TRP A 209 4.95 6.54 -46.36
CA TRP A 209 5.36 5.31 -45.67
C TRP A 209 6.80 4.92 -46.02
N TYR A 210 7.70 4.84 -45.02
CA TYR A 210 9.04 4.31 -45.29
C TYR A 210 9.00 2.81 -45.61
N GLY A 211 8.18 2.04 -44.89
CA GLY A 211 8.16 0.58 -44.97
C GLY A 211 7.40 -0.01 -46.16
N VAL A 212 6.75 0.83 -46.98
CA VAL A 212 5.95 0.40 -48.13
C VAL A 212 6.28 1.25 -49.36
N ALA A 213 7.48 1.03 -49.90
CA ALA A 213 7.92 1.60 -51.17
C ALA A 213 7.84 3.14 -51.29
N GLY A 214 8.00 3.87 -50.17
CA GLY A 214 8.00 5.34 -50.16
C GLY A 214 6.67 5.94 -50.59
N LEU A 215 5.57 5.19 -50.49
CA LEU A 215 4.25 5.57 -51.01
C LEU A 215 3.61 6.66 -50.17
N LEU A 216 2.97 7.63 -50.83
CA LEU A 216 2.09 8.62 -50.20
C LEU A 216 1.02 7.90 -49.34
N TYR A 217 1.06 8.16 -48.04
CA TYR A 217 0.06 7.73 -47.08
C TYR A 217 -1.11 8.72 -47.02
N TYR A 218 -0.78 10.00 -46.85
CA TYR A 218 -1.75 11.06 -46.62
C TYR A 218 -1.19 12.39 -47.14
N ASP A 219 -2.01 13.10 -47.90
CA ASP A 219 -1.76 14.46 -48.41
C ASP A 219 -2.70 15.37 -47.63
N ALA A 220 -2.14 16.15 -46.70
CA ALA A 220 -2.88 16.92 -45.71
C ALA A 220 -3.13 18.34 -46.25
N PRO A 221 -4.37 18.74 -46.58
CA PRO A 221 -4.65 20.01 -47.26
C PRO A 221 -4.48 21.27 -46.38
N ALA A 222 -3.92 21.12 -45.18
CA ALA A 222 -3.79 22.18 -44.19
C ALA A 222 -2.48 22.96 -44.38
N THR A 223 -2.59 24.22 -44.82
CA THR A 223 -1.45 25.16 -44.95
C THR A 223 -1.32 26.10 -43.74
N LYS A 224 -2.26 26.04 -42.80
CA LYS A 224 -2.40 26.95 -41.65
C LYS A 224 -2.83 26.23 -40.40
N PHE A 225 -2.31 26.68 -39.25
CA PHE A 225 -2.73 26.18 -37.95
C PHE A 225 -4.18 26.57 -37.64
N THR A 226 -4.94 25.66 -37.04
CA THR A 226 -6.30 25.94 -36.56
C THR A 226 -6.36 25.83 -35.03
N ASN A 227 -7.10 26.75 -34.41
CA ASN A 227 -7.22 26.88 -32.96
C ASN A 227 -5.87 27.20 -32.26
N GLY A 228 -5.89 27.35 -30.94
CA GLY A 228 -4.69 27.70 -30.15
C GLY A 228 -4.12 29.10 -30.43
N SER A 229 -2.89 29.32 -29.95
CA SER A 229 -2.18 30.62 -30.03
C SER A 229 -1.72 31.02 -31.43
N TRP A 230 -1.64 30.08 -32.38
CA TRP A 230 -1.17 30.32 -33.74
C TRP A 230 -2.28 30.25 -34.80
N ASN A 231 -3.55 30.22 -34.38
CA ASN A 231 -4.72 30.11 -35.26
C ASN A 231 -4.66 31.09 -36.45
N GLY A 232 -4.71 30.55 -37.68
CA GLY A 232 -4.68 31.32 -38.93
C GLY A 232 -3.29 31.67 -39.48
N GLN A 233 -2.21 31.40 -38.74
CA GLN A 233 -0.83 31.55 -39.22
C GLN A 233 -0.44 30.37 -40.12
N THR A 234 0.47 30.57 -41.09
CA THR A 234 0.88 29.51 -42.01
C THR A 234 1.89 28.56 -41.36
N LEU A 235 1.87 27.29 -41.74
CA LEU A 235 2.87 26.30 -41.32
C LEU A 235 4.29 26.82 -41.54
N THR A 236 4.55 27.33 -42.74
CA THR A 236 5.83 27.89 -43.18
C THR A 236 6.36 29.03 -42.29
N SER A 237 5.47 29.76 -41.61
CA SER A 237 5.88 30.83 -40.66
C SER A 237 6.30 30.33 -39.28
N LYS A 238 6.11 29.03 -38.99
CA LYS A 238 6.39 28.40 -37.69
C LYS A 238 7.30 27.17 -37.77
N LEU A 239 7.69 26.71 -38.95
CA LEU A 239 8.64 25.58 -39.12
C LEU A 239 9.92 25.78 -38.29
N GLN A 240 10.41 27.01 -38.17
CA GLN A 240 11.59 27.39 -37.36
C GLN A 240 11.51 27.06 -35.86
N TYR A 241 10.35 26.60 -35.38
CA TYR A 241 10.14 26.10 -34.02
C TYR A 241 10.00 24.57 -33.95
N MET A 242 9.79 23.89 -35.08
CA MET A 242 9.56 22.45 -35.12
C MET A 242 10.79 21.68 -34.63
N ILE A 243 10.57 20.75 -33.69
CA ILE A 243 11.62 19.93 -33.08
C ILE A 243 11.46 18.42 -33.33
N GLY A 244 10.31 17.99 -33.82
CA GLY A 244 10.07 16.61 -34.22
C GLY A 244 8.60 16.29 -34.48
N ALA A 245 8.31 15.03 -34.77
CA ALA A 245 6.96 14.51 -34.98
C ALA A 245 6.85 13.06 -34.48
N GLU A 246 5.73 12.68 -33.86
CA GLU A 246 5.52 11.30 -33.43
C GLU A 246 4.04 10.88 -33.56
N GLN A 247 3.80 9.68 -34.08
CA GLN A 247 2.50 9.11 -34.47
C GLN A 247 1.63 10.04 -35.33
N SER A 248 0.89 10.93 -34.67
CA SER A 248 -0.10 11.83 -35.26
C SER A 248 0.09 13.28 -34.79
N ALA A 249 1.16 13.56 -34.05
CA ALA A 249 1.46 14.83 -33.41
C ALA A 249 2.73 15.48 -33.97
N LEU A 250 2.69 16.81 -34.10
CA LEU A 250 3.78 17.66 -34.56
C LEU A 250 4.19 18.60 -33.41
N TYR A 251 5.50 18.65 -33.11
CA TYR A 251 6.03 19.32 -31.93
C TYR A 251 6.81 20.58 -32.29
N PHE A 252 6.41 21.73 -31.74
CA PHE A 252 7.03 23.03 -32.01
C PHE A 252 7.39 23.76 -30.71
N LEU A 253 8.67 24.05 -30.50
CA LEU A 253 9.20 24.73 -29.32
C LEU A 253 9.46 26.22 -29.60
N GLU A 254 8.62 27.10 -29.07
CA GLU A 254 8.75 28.56 -29.13
C GLU A 254 9.52 29.09 -27.91
N GLY A 255 10.70 29.68 -28.13
CA GLY A 255 11.56 30.17 -27.04
C GLY A 255 12.22 29.05 -26.23
N PRO A 256 12.48 29.24 -24.92
CA PRO A 256 13.22 28.26 -24.12
C PRO A 256 12.38 27.06 -23.66
N SER A 257 11.07 27.21 -23.46
CA SER A 257 10.24 26.16 -22.84
C SER A 257 8.82 26.01 -23.41
N THR A 258 8.33 26.88 -24.30
CA THR A 258 6.92 26.82 -24.73
C THR A 258 6.76 25.79 -25.84
N LEU A 259 6.24 24.61 -25.51
CA LEU A 259 5.93 23.56 -26.47
C LEU A 259 4.49 23.70 -26.95
N HIS A 260 4.30 23.80 -28.26
CA HIS A 260 3.03 23.72 -28.95
C HIS A 260 2.93 22.36 -29.65
N VAL A 261 1.80 21.69 -29.51
CA VAL A 261 1.54 20.40 -30.14
C VAL A 261 0.28 20.49 -30.99
N PHE A 262 0.42 20.10 -32.25
CA PHE A 262 -0.64 20.07 -33.25
C PHE A 262 -0.81 18.64 -33.78
N ASP A 263 -1.95 18.32 -34.39
CA ASP A 263 -2.07 17.07 -35.15
C ASP A 263 -1.48 17.22 -36.58
N TYR A 264 -1.46 16.11 -37.33
CA TYR A 264 -1.04 16.06 -38.73
C TYR A 264 -1.88 16.92 -39.70
N ASN A 265 -2.97 17.52 -39.25
CA ASN A 265 -3.80 18.48 -39.99
C ASN A 265 -3.66 19.92 -39.43
N LEU A 266 -2.61 20.18 -38.64
CA LEU A 266 -2.31 21.46 -38.00
C LEU A 266 -3.39 21.95 -37.02
N ASN A 267 -4.25 21.07 -36.52
CA ASN A 267 -5.21 21.43 -35.47
C ASN A 267 -4.53 21.39 -34.10
N TRP A 268 -4.65 22.48 -33.34
CA TRP A 268 -4.06 22.61 -32.02
C TRP A 268 -4.57 21.53 -31.06
N GLN A 269 -3.65 20.82 -30.42
CA GLN A 269 -3.94 19.84 -29.37
C GLN A 269 -3.70 20.44 -27.98
N ARG A 270 -2.54 21.09 -27.78
CA ARG A 270 -2.13 21.69 -26.50
C ARG A 270 -0.96 22.68 -26.65
N THR A 271 -0.79 23.52 -25.64
CA THR A 271 0.41 24.36 -25.42
C THR A 271 0.83 24.20 -23.97
N GLU A 272 2.12 24.01 -23.69
CA GLU A 272 2.64 23.83 -22.34
C GLU A 272 4.04 24.43 -22.14
N THR A 273 4.34 24.85 -20.91
CA THR A 273 5.69 25.28 -20.52
C THR A 273 6.44 24.05 -20.01
N VAL A 274 7.40 23.55 -20.79
CA VAL A 274 8.17 22.33 -20.52
C VAL A 274 9.33 22.62 -19.56
N ALA A 275 9.38 21.82 -18.50
CA ALA A 275 10.59 21.58 -17.72
C ALA A 275 11.02 20.12 -17.89
N LEU A 276 12.33 19.88 -17.94
CA LEU A 276 12.89 18.54 -17.97
C LEU A 276 13.00 18.00 -16.54
N GLY A 277 12.69 16.72 -16.35
CA GLY A 277 12.85 16.04 -15.06
C GLY A 277 14.32 15.83 -14.69
N ASN A 278 14.53 15.40 -13.44
CA ASN A 278 15.80 14.91 -12.90
C ASN A 278 16.99 15.85 -13.20
N GLU A 279 17.94 15.36 -13.97
CA GLU A 279 19.29 15.90 -14.05
C GLU A 279 19.43 17.03 -15.08
N LEU A 280 18.42 17.18 -15.96
CA LEU A 280 18.26 18.31 -16.86
C LEU A 280 17.32 19.39 -16.30
N SER A 281 16.79 19.25 -15.09
CA SER A 281 15.88 20.23 -14.45
C SER A 281 16.46 21.63 -14.25
N GLY A 282 17.79 21.77 -14.25
CA GLY A 282 18.49 23.06 -14.26
C GLY A 282 18.60 23.73 -15.64
N TYR A 283 18.10 23.11 -16.69
CA TYR A 283 18.17 23.57 -18.08
C TYR A 283 16.77 23.64 -18.70
N THR A 284 16.60 24.49 -19.71
CA THR A 284 15.35 24.57 -20.47
C THR A 284 15.35 23.57 -21.63
N MET A 285 14.17 23.20 -22.13
CA MET A 285 14.07 22.33 -23.31
C MET A 285 14.75 22.95 -24.54
N GLY A 286 14.77 24.28 -24.62
CA GLY A 286 15.49 25.03 -25.64
C GLY A 286 17.00 25.00 -25.46
N ASP A 287 17.53 24.86 -24.24
CA ASP A 287 18.98 24.67 -24.04
C ASP A 287 19.43 23.29 -24.53
N LEU A 288 18.59 22.27 -24.35
CA LEU A 288 18.81 20.93 -24.87
C LEU A 288 18.74 20.91 -26.42
N VAL A 289 17.67 21.46 -27.00
CA VAL A 289 17.45 21.52 -28.45
C VAL A 289 18.49 22.38 -29.17
N ASP A 290 18.86 23.53 -28.60
CA ASP A 290 19.86 24.44 -29.19
C ASP A 290 21.31 24.00 -28.92
N ASN A 291 21.53 22.77 -28.41
CA ASN A 291 22.85 22.20 -28.10
C ASN A 291 23.72 23.08 -27.17
N LYS A 292 23.09 23.70 -26.16
CA LYS A 292 23.75 24.56 -25.15
C LYS A 292 24.16 23.81 -23.88
N ILE A 293 23.65 22.59 -23.68
CA ILE A 293 24.00 21.75 -22.52
C ILE A 293 25.29 20.97 -22.86
N PRO A 294 26.42 21.25 -22.19
CA PRO A 294 27.71 20.66 -22.59
C PRO A 294 27.71 19.13 -22.48
N GLY A 295 27.94 18.45 -23.61
CA GLY A 295 28.02 17.00 -23.65
C GLY A 295 26.68 16.28 -23.84
N TYR A 296 25.60 17.01 -24.19
CA TYR A 296 24.26 16.48 -24.45
C TYR A 296 23.80 16.90 -25.83
N THR A 297 23.24 15.96 -26.60
CA THR A 297 22.71 16.22 -27.93
C THR A 297 21.30 15.66 -28.06
N TYR A 298 20.34 16.53 -28.38
CA TYR A 298 18.99 16.13 -28.79
C TYR A 298 19.04 15.46 -30.17
N ILE A 299 18.38 14.30 -30.31
CA ILE A 299 18.37 13.53 -31.57
C ILE A 299 16.97 13.27 -32.15
N GLY A 300 15.90 13.62 -31.43
CA GLY A 300 14.54 13.46 -31.93
C GLY A 300 13.48 13.41 -30.86
N TRP A 301 12.23 13.17 -31.27
CA TRP A 301 11.07 13.05 -30.38
C TRP A 301 10.32 11.73 -30.60
N ASP A 302 10.38 10.83 -29.62
CA ASP A 302 9.66 9.56 -29.59
C ASP A 302 8.94 9.48 -28.24
N VAL A 303 7.65 9.81 -28.22
CA VAL A 303 6.84 9.90 -26.98
C VAL A 303 7.51 10.82 -25.93
N GLY A 304 8.31 11.78 -26.40
CA GLY A 304 9.11 12.72 -25.60
C GLY A 304 10.54 12.87 -26.15
N PRO A 305 11.34 13.82 -25.63
CA PRO A 305 12.65 14.11 -26.19
C PRO A 305 13.67 13.00 -25.91
N ILE A 306 14.48 12.69 -26.92
CA ILE A 306 15.56 11.71 -26.86
C ILE A 306 16.92 12.43 -26.88
N VAL A 307 17.83 12.00 -26.00
CA VAL A 307 19.11 12.67 -25.76
C VAL A 307 20.25 11.66 -25.68
N ILE A 308 21.38 12.02 -26.29
CA ILE A 308 22.66 11.30 -26.20
C ILE A 308 23.63 12.11 -25.32
N GLY A 309 24.22 11.49 -24.30
CA GLY A 309 25.03 12.15 -23.25
C GLY A 309 26.42 11.54 -23.07
N VAL A 310 27.46 12.37 -22.89
CA VAL A 310 28.88 11.91 -22.85
C VAL A 310 29.50 11.80 -21.44
N THR A 311 28.79 12.21 -20.39
CA THR A 311 29.28 12.14 -18.99
C THR A 311 28.15 11.81 -18.02
N ALA A 312 28.35 10.80 -17.19
CA ALA A 312 27.50 10.48 -16.04
C ALA A 312 27.13 11.74 -15.26
N LEU A 313 25.85 12.07 -15.24
CA LEU A 313 25.33 12.99 -14.26
C LEU A 313 25.29 12.23 -12.92
N ARG A 314 25.52 12.94 -11.82
CA ARG A 314 25.33 12.39 -10.48
C ARG A 314 24.08 13.05 -9.91
N PRO A 315 23.03 12.28 -9.60
CA PRO A 315 21.87 12.83 -8.93
C PRO A 315 22.26 13.41 -7.57
N LEU A 316 21.37 14.23 -7.01
CA LEU A 316 21.44 14.54 -5.59
C LEU A 316 21.18 13.21 -4.83
N ASP A 317 22.15 12.75 -4.04
CA ASP A 317 22.01 11.52 -3.27
C ASP A 317 21.14 11.81 -2.04
N HIS A 318 21.60 12.70 -1.17
CA HIS A 318 20.87 13.16 0.01
C HIS A 318 21.27 14.57 0.41
N ILE A 319 20.52 15.13 1.37
CA ILE A 319 20.91 16.33 2.11
C ILE A 319 21.32 15.91 3.53
N GLU A 320 22.49 16.34 3.99
CA GLU A 320 22.86 16.32 5.41
C GLU A 320 22.34 17.59 6.09
N VAL A 321 21.65 17.46 7.23
CA VAL A 321 21.27 18.57 8.11
C VAL A 321 21.99 18.43 9.44
N THR A 322 22.81 19.42 9.78
CA THR A 322 23.65 19.39 10.99
C THR A 322 23.47 20.63 11.85
N THR A 323 23.75 20.52 13.15
CA THR A 323 23.93 21.68 14.03
C THR A 323 24.97 21.37 15.11
N ALA A 324 25.59 22.41 15.68
CA ALA A 324 26.63 22.27 16.70
C ALA A 324 26.09 21.78 18.06
N SER A 325 24.78 21.92 18.31
CA SER A 325 24.15 21.49 19.57
C SER A 325 23.48 20.11 19.43
N THR A 326 23.54 19.30 20.48
CA THR A 326 22.80 18.02 20.57
C THR A 326 21.33 18.20 20.92
N SER A 327 20.92 19.40 21.34
CA SER A 327 19.55 19.76 21.75
C SER A 327 19.38 21.28 21.79
N GLY A 328 18.12 21.75 21.76
CA GLY A 328 17.75 23.16 21.87
C GLY A 328 16.84 23.45 23.08
N ILE A 329 16.63 24.73 23.36
CA ILE A 329 15.65 25.21 24.35
C ILE A 329 14.52 25.92 23.59
N ALA A 330 13.27 25.65 23.95
CA ALA A 330 12.12 26.30 23.34
C ALA A 330 12.17 27.83 23.50
N GLY A 331 11.88 28.56 22.43
CA GLY A 331 12.02 30.01 22.34
C GLY A 331 13.43 30.52 22.01
N VAL A 332 14.43 29.64 21.90
CA VAL A 332 15.82 30.00 21.51
C VAL A 332 16.09 29.61 20.06
N PRO A 333 16.58 30.52 19.19
CA PRO A 333 16.97 30.19 17.82
C PRO A 333 18.15 29.22 17.77
N ASN A 334 18.09 28.23 16.88
CA ASN A 334 19.17 27.29 16.58
C ASN A 334 19.53 27.36 15.09
N THR A 335 20.83 27.37 14.79
CA THR A 335 21.34 27.39 13.41
C THR A 335 21.56 25.98 12.90
N PHE A 336 20.97 25.64 11.75
CA PHE A 336 21.11 24.38 11.05
C PHE A 336 21.88 24.60 9.75
N THR A 337 22.91 23.79 9.52
CA THR A 337 23.70 23.76 8.28
C THR A 337 23.17 22.65 7.39
N LEU A 338 22.80 22.98 6.17
CA LEU A 338 22.40 22.01 5.14
C LEU A 338 23.56 21.81 4.16
N LYS A 339 23.83 20.55 3.81
CA LYS A 339 24.91 20.14 2.90
C LYS A 339 24.37 19.14 1.88
N ALA A 340 24.66 19.36 0.60
CA ALA A 340 24.17 18.54 -0.50
C ALA A 340 25.25 17.56 -0.98
N CYS A 341 24.87 16.28 -1.08
CA CYS A 341 25.77 15.16 -1.33
C CYS A 341 25.45 14.48 -2.67
N ALA A 342 26.48 14.13 -3.43
CA ALA A 342 26.37 13.44 -4.72
C ALA A 342 26.78 11.95 -4.63
N THR A 343 27.01 11.45 -3.41
CA THR A 343 27.27 10.05 -3.06
C THR A 343 26.74 9.76 -1.65
N ALA A 344 26.37 8.51 -1.38
CA ALA A 344 25.82 8.06 -0.10
C ALA A 344 26.77 8.22 1.11
N ASP A 345 28.08 8.30 0.88
CA ASP A 345 29.10 8.60 1.90
C ASP A 345 29.43 10.10 2.01
N CYS A 346 28.79 10.93 1.18
CA CYS A 346 29.07 12.35 0.96
C CYS A 346 30.55 12.70 0.70
N SER A 347 31.34 11.76 0.16
CA SER A 347 32.72 12.01 -0.30
C SER A 347 32.77 12.92 -1.52
N THR A 348 31.71 12.90 -2.35
CA THR A 348 31.50 13.84 -3.46
C THR A 348 30.32 14.76 -3.13
N LEU A 349 30.51 16.07 -3.29
CA LEU A 349 29.50 17.07 -2.96
C LEU A 349 28.66 17.46 -4.19
N TYR A 350 27.37 17.70 -3.99
CA TYR A 350 26.48 18.19 -5.03
C TYR A 350 26.54 19.73 -5.07
N THR A 351 26.97 20.28 -6.21
CA THR A 351 27.26 21.73 -6.36
C THR A 351 26.41 22.45 -7.39
N ARG A 352 25.41 21.80 -7.98
CA ARG A 352 24.60 22.36 -9.09
C ARG A 352 23.46 23.27 -8.62
N GLY A 353 23.36 23.50 -7.31
CA GLY A 353 22.37 24.33 -6.64
C GLY A 353 21.13 23.54 -6.23
N VAL A 354 20.60 23.80 -5.03
CA VAL A 354 19.42 23.14 -4.46
C VAL A 354 18.61 24.17 -3.68
N THR A 355 17.31 24.28 -3.94
CA THR A 355 16.39 25.03 -3.07
C THR A 355 15.43 24.07 -2.37
N GLY A 356 14.88 24.50 -1.24
CA GLY A 356 13.88 23.75 -0.51
C GLY A 356 13.48 24.42 0.80
N THR A 357 12.71 23.69 1.62
CA THR A 357 12.30 24.13 2.96
C THR A 357 12.69 23.09 3.98
N LEU A 358 13.46 23.49 5.00
CA LEU A 358 13.66 22.71 6.22
C LEU A 358 12.42 22.88 7.10
N LEU A 359 11.76 21.76 7.43
CA LEU A 359 10.52 21.71 8.18
C LEU A 359 10.68 20.88 9.45
N MET A 360 10.26 21.45 10.57
CA MET A 360 10.18 20.81 11.88
C MET A 360 8.75 20.34 12.15
N SER A 361 8.59 19.26 12.92
CA SER A 361 7.27 18.66 13.20
C SER A 361 6.34 19.51 14.08
N ASP A 362 6.82 20.62 14.64
CA ASP A 362 6.00 21.65 15.32
C ASP A 362 5.39 22.67 14.33
N GLY A 363 5.74 22.59 13.04
CA GLY A 363 5.36 23.53 12.00
C GLY A 363 6.37 24.64 11.74
N SER A 364 7.46 24.72 12.52
CA SER A 364 8.53 25.69 12.29
C SER A 364 9.27 25.37 10.98
N SER A 365 9.41 26.35 10.09
CA SER A 365 9.99 26.13 8.76
C SER A 365 10.87 27.28 8.27
N ALA A 366 11.92 26.95 7.51
CA ALA A 366 12.83 27.90 6.90
C ALA A 366 13.16 27.47 5.47
N ALA A 367 12.91 28.35 4.51
CA ALA A 367 13.38 28.18 3.14
C ALA A 367 14.90 28.31 3.08
N PHE A 368 15.54 27.49 2.25
CA PHE A 368 16.99 27.50 2.03
C PHE A 368 17.32 27.47 0.54
N THR A 369 18.47 28.07 0.21
CA THR A 369 19.08 28.01 -1.12
C THR A 369 20.56 27.67 -0.94
N ILE A 370 20.97 26.53 -1.49
CA ILE A 370 22.35 26.23 -1.82
C ILE A 370 22.53 26.75 -3.25
N ALA A 371 23.37 27.77 -3.44
CA ALA A 371 23.61 28.35 -4.76
C ALA A 371 24.45 27.39 -5.64
N SER A 372 24.32 27.50 -6.97
CA SER A 372 25.23 26.80 -7.88
C SER A 372 26.69 27.23 -7.63
N GLY A 373 27.61 26.27 -7.60
CA GLY A 373 28.98 26.43 -7.14
C GLY A 373 29.19 26.24 -5.63
N SER A 374 28.12 26.20 -4.83
CA SER A 374 28.16 25.80 -3.41
C SER A 374 27.54 24.42 -3.20
N SER A 375 27.99 23.74 -2.15
CA SER A 375 27.42 22.50 -1.64
C SER A 375 26.75 22.67 -0.28
N THR A 376 26.83 23.86 0.34
CA THR A 376 26.29 24.10 1.69
C THR A 376 25.57 25.44 1.80
N THR A 377 24.69 25.53 2.81
CA THR A 377 24.02 26.76 3.25
C THR A 377 23.63 26.61 4.74
N SER A 378 23.10 27.66 5.37
CA SER A 378 22.62 27.59 6.76
C SER A 378 21.39 28.44 6.98
N VAL A 379 20.51 27.96 7.86
CA VAL A 379 19.26 28.62 8.26
C VAL A 379 19.12 28.63 9.78
N SER A 380 18.45 29.64 10.34
CA SER A 380 18.13 29.71 11.77
C SER A 380 16.64 29.43 12.00
N LEU A 381 16.33 28.55 12.94
CA LEU A 381 14.97 28.16 13.31
C LEU A 381 14.75 28.26 14.82
N THR A 382 13.58 28.75 15.23
CA THR A 382 13.17 28.85 16.63
C THR A 382 11.94 27.99 16.85
N VAL A 383 12.09 26.90 17.60
CA VAL A 383 10.96 26.08 18.05
C VAL A 383 10.28 26.82 19.21
N ALA A 384 9.04 27.29 19.00
CA ALA A 384 8.39 28.24 19.90
C ALA A 384 8.03 27.64 21.27
N THR A 385 7.65 26.36 21.30
CA THR A 385 7.24 25.62 22.50
C THR A 385 7.88 24.24 22.51
N ALA A 386 8.20 23.72 23.69
CA ALA A 386 8.75 22.37 23.79
C ALA A 386 7.69 21.34 23.38
N PRO A 387 7.95 20.48 22.38
CA PRO A 387 6.97 19.51 21.90
C PRO A 387 6.75 18.41 22.94
N ALA A 388 5.53 17.88 23.01
CA ALA A 388 5.17 16.81 23.95
C ALA A 388 5.99 15.51 23.76
N ALA A 389 6.57 15.30 22.57
CA ALA A 389 7.47 14.19 22.27
C ALA A 389 8.91 14.39 22.82
N GLY A 390 9.26 15.59 23.31
CA GLY A 390 10.61 15.96 23.74
C GLY A 390 11.59 16.28 22.61
N TYR A 391 11.17 16.12 21.35
CA TYR A 391 11.94 16.45 20.15
C TYR A 391 11.02 16.97 19.03
N VAL A 392 11.60 17.71 18.10
CA VAL A 392 11.00 17.97 16.79
C VAL A 392 11.63 17.05 15.75
N ALA A 393 10.82 16.37 14.94
CA ALA A 393 11.33 15.61 13.81
C ALA A 393 11.62 16.58 12.66
N THR A 394 12.82 16.49 12.09
CA THR A 394 13.29 17.34 11.00
C THR A 394 13.04 16.67 9.67
N SER A 395 12.51 17.41 8.70
CA SER A 395 12.15 16.92 7.36
C SER A 395 12.45 17.98 6.31
N LEU A 396 12.46 17.57 5.04
CA LEU A 396 12.62 18.48 3.90
C LEU A 396 11.34 18.46 3.06
N SER A 397 10.93 19.63 2.58
CA SER A 397 9.79 19.78 1.69
C SER A 397 10.08 20.81 0.60
N GLY A 398 9.36 20.71 -0.54
CA GLY A 398 9.51 21.64 -1.66
C GLY A 398 10.93 21.69 -2.25
N LEU A 399 11.68 20.59 -2.21
CA LEU A 399 13.00 20.51 -2.84
C LEU A 399 12.87 20.73 -4.35
N SER A 400 13.79 21.50 -4.94
CA SER A 400 13.84 21.73 -6.40
C SER A 400 14.26 20.50 -7.22
N MET A 401 14.62 19.41 -6.54
CA MET A 401 15.01 18.12 -7.13
C MET A 401 14.80 17.00 -6.10
N THR A 402 14.46 15.81 -6.58
CA THR A 402 14.25 14.63 -5.73
C THR A 402 15.59 13.94 -5.44
N PRO A 403 15.99 13.76 -4.16
CA PRO A 403 17.18 12.98 -3.85
C PRO A 403 16.96 11.48 -4.10
N ILE A 404 17.96 10.77 -4.62
CA ILE A 404 17.88 9.32 -4.92
C ILE A 404 18.21 8.42 -3.72
N GLY A 405 18.90 8.96 -2.73
CA GLY A 405 19.34 8.26 -1.53
C GLY A 405 18.17 7.83 -0.66
N THR A 406 18.30 6.66 -0.05
CA THR A 406 17.31 6.11 0.88
C THR A 406 17.96 5.85 2.24
N PRO A 407 17.72 6.70 3.27
CA PRO A 407 16.85 7.89 3.28
C PRO A 407 17.43 9.10 2.52
N SER A 408 16.57 10.04 2.13
CA SER A 408 16.93 11.25 1.36
C SER A 408 17.44 12.43 2.20
N LEU A 409 17.41 12.27 3.52
CA LEU A 409 17.83 13.23 4.54
C LEU A 409 18.63 12.49 5.62
N TYR A 410 19.87 12.93 5.86
CA TYR A 410 20.71 12.47 6.97
C TYR A 410 20.84 13.58 8.01
N CYS A 411 20.83 13.26 9.29
CA CYS A 411 20.86 14.27 10.36
C CYS A 411 22.06 14.11 11.29
N GLY A 412 22.62 15.22 11.79
CA GLY A 412 23.79 15.22 12.68
C GLY A 412 23.74 16.35 13.70
N PHE A 413 23.14 16.10 14.86
CA PHE A 413 22.94 17.10 15.91
C PHE A 413 24.01 16.96 16.99
N GLY A 414 24.99 17.87 17.00
CA GLY A 414 26.21 17.79 17.81
C GLY A 414 27.22 16.72 17.36
N VAL A 415 26.96 16.05 16.22
CA VAL A 415 27.78 14.98 15.63
C VAL A 415 27.70 15.05 14.10
N THR A 416 28.60 14.35 13.40
CA THR A 416 28.52 14.17 11.94
C THR A 416 27.22 13.49 11.53
N ALA A 417 26.60 13.92 10.42
CA ALA A 417 25.41 13.26 9.88
C ALA A 417 25.75 11.86 9.33
N THR A 418 24.82 10.91 9.49
CA THR A 418 24.91 9.57 8.91
C THR A 418 23.53 9.06 8.52
N SER A 419 23.47 8.02 7.68
CA SER A 419 22.22 7.36 7.27
C SER A 419 21.46 6.66 8.40
N SER A 420 22.12 6.37 9.53
CA SER A 420 21.52 5.76 10.73
C SER A 420 21.21 6.77 11.84
N SER A 421 21.66 8.02 11.70
CA SER A 421 21.45 9.06 12.70
C SER A 421 20.00 9.53 12.72
N SER A 422 19.44 9.72 13.91
CA SER A 422 18.06 10.16 14.07
C SER A 422 17.87 11.62 13.65
N CYS A 423 16.86 11.89 12.83
CA CYS A 423 16.39 13.23 12.50
C CYS A 423 15.43 13.83 13.55
N ASN A 424 15.54 13.41 14.81
CA ASN A 424 14.79 13.95 15.93
C ASN A 424 15.70 14.91 16.71
N TYR A 425 15.47 16.22 16.59
CA TYR A 425 16.20 17.24 17.33
C TYR A 425 15.54 17.48 18.70
N PRO A 426 16.18 17.13 19.83
CA PRO A 426 15.58 17.30 21.16
C PRO A 426 15.39 18.77 21.49
N VAL A 427 14.21 19.15 21.98
CA VAL A 427 13.91 20.52 22.40
C VAL A 427 13.25 20.52 23.76
N TYR A 428 13.88 21.18 24.71
CA TYR A 428 13.46 21.20 26.12
C TYR A 428 12.69 22.47 26.47
N ALA A 429 11.79 22.37 27.44
CA ALA A 429 11.17 23.53 28.07
C ALA A 429 12.22 24.39 28.79
N PRO A 430 12.04 25.72 28.88
CA PRO A 430 12.90 26.55 29.72
C PRO A 430 12.75 26.18 31.21
N LEU A 431 13.79 26.41 32.02
CA LEU A 431 13.71 26.15 33.46
C LEU A 431 12.84 27.22 34.14
N HIS A 432 11.66 26.83 34.65
CA HIS A 432 10.77 27.74 35.37
C HIS A 432 11.14 27.82 36.86
N HIS A 433 11.20 26.69 37.56
CA HIS A 433 11.51 26.68 38.99
C HIS A 433 12.17 25.35 39.42
N VAL A 434 12.74 25.33 40.62
CA VAL A 434 13.20 24.11 41.28
C VAL A 434 12.21 23.76 42.40
N SER A 435 11.76 22.52 42.44
CA SER A 435 10.94 21.95 43.52
C SER A 435 11.82 21.11 44.44
N VAL A 436 11.63 21.21 45.77
CA VAL A 436 12.28 20.33 46.75
C VAL A 436 11.23 19.68 47.64
N THR A 437 11.22 18.35 47.66
CA THR A 437 10.26 17.54 48.42
C THR A 437 10.96 16.50 49.29
N THR A 438 10.24 15.97 50.28
CA THR A 438 10.64 14.78 51.04
C THR A 438 9.40 14.12 51.64
N SER A 439 9.49 12.85 52.06
CA SER A 439 8.36 12.00 52.42
C SER A 439 7.68 12.32 53.76
N ALA A 440 8.27 13.22 54.58
CA ALA A 440 7.71 13.66 55.85
C ALA A 440 8.02 15.14 56.11
N SER A 441 7.21 15.83 56.90
CA SER A 441 7.50 17.22 57.33
C SER A 441 8.52 17.30 58.48
N SER A 442 8.96 16.15 59.00
CA SER A 442 9.91 16.04 60.10
C SER A 442 10.84 14.84 59.95
N GLY A 443 12.09 14.99 60.39
CA GLY A 443 13.09 13.92 60.46
C GLY A 443 13.66 13.71 61.85
N LEU A 444 14.61 12.78 61.97
CA LEU A 444 15.33 12.52 63.21
C LEU A 444 16.78 12.95 63.12
N THR A 445 17.34 13.42 64.24
CA THR A 445 18.76 13.77 64.30
C THR A 445 19.69 12.61 63.96
N CYS A 446 19.23 11.39 64.24
CA CYS A 446 20.00 10.17 64.13
C CYS A 446 19.84 9.40 62.81
N THR A 447 19.03 9.91 61.87
CA THR A 447 18.85 9.33 60.51
C THR A 447 19.05 10.39 59.42
N PRO A 448 19.79 10.10 58.33
CA PRO A 448 19.77 10.96 57.15
C PRO A 448 18.36 11.07 56.54
N THR A 449 18.05 12.26 56.05
CA THR A 449 16.82 12.55 55.29
C THR A 449 17.15 12.62 53.80
N ILE A 450 16.34 11.97 52.98
CA ILE A 450 16.44 12.08 51.52
C ILE A 450 15.51 13.20 51.06
N PHE A 451 16.08 14.20 50.39
CA PHE A 451 15.37 15.28 49.71
C PHE A 451 15.38 15.00 48.21
N THR A 452 14.20 15.05 47.58
CA THR A 452 14.05 14.94 46.12
C THR A 452 13.99 16.34 45.54
N ILE A 453 14.96 16.66 44.70
CA ILE A 453 15.05 17.92 43.96
C ILE A 453 14.51 17.66 42.55
N GLN A 454 13.59 18.49 42.08
CA GLN A 454 12.96 18.38 40.77
C GLN A 454 13.09 19.69 40.00
N ALA A 455 13.49 19.63 38.73
CA ALA A 455 13.55 20.77 37.84
C ALA A 455 12.26 20.86 37.01
N CYS A 456 11.57 22.00 37.07
CA CYS A 456 10.24 22.18 36.50
C CYS A 456 10.28 23.14 35.30
N GLY A 457 9.60 22.78 34.21
CA GLY A 457 9.52 23.56 32.98
C GLY A 457 8.41 24.62 32.97
N ASP A 458 7.44 24.51 33.88
CA ASP A 458 6.35 25.45 34.08
C ASP A 458 6.03 25.69 35.58
N ALA A 459 5.03 26.51 35.86
CA ALA A 459 4.61 26.87 37.21
C ALA A 459 3.86 25.74 37.96
N ALA A 460 3.24 24.79 37.26
CA ALA A 460 2.55 23.65 37.87
C ALA A 460 3.48 22.42 38.03
N CYS A 461 4.69 22.48 37.47
CA CYS A 461 5.57 21.34 37.21
C CYS A 461 4.91 20.23 36.36
N SER A 462 3.91 20.58 35.54
CA SER A 462 3.26 19.65 34.61
C SER A 462 4.18 19.24 33.45
N THR A 463 5.03 20.17 33.02
CA THR A 463 6.20 19.92 32.21
C THR A 463 7.44 19.96 33.10
N THR A 464 8.36 19.02 32.89
CA THR A 464 9.61 18.95 33.65
C THR A 464 10.78 19.45 32.80
N TYR A 465 11.75 20.11 33.45
CA TYR A 465 12.98 20.52 32.80
C TYR A 465 13.96 19.35 32.80
N VAL A 466 14.40 18.94 31.61
CA VAL A 466 15.32 17.79 31.41
C VAL A 466 16.62 18.16 30.70
N GLY A 467 16.92 19.47 30.56
CA GLY A 467 18.15 19.96 29.91
C GLY A 467 19.44 19.78 30.72
N GLY A 468 19.35 19.17 31.92
CA GLY A 468 20.45 19.02 32.87
C GLY A 468 20.63 20.26 33.77
N LEU A 469 20.73 20.03 35.08
CA LEU A 469 20.80 21.11 36.09
C LEU A 469 21.68 20.69 37.26
N SER A 470 22.71 21.48 37.58
CA SER A 470 23.48 21.32 38.80
C SER A 470 23.27 22.47 39.78
N GLY A 471 23.56 22.24 41.06
CA GLY A 471 23.39 23.21 42.14
C GLY A 471 23.78 22.65 43.51
N THR A 472 23.42 23.35 44.58
CA THR A 472 23.66 22.91 45.97
C THR A 472 22.38 22.97 46.80
N LEU A 473 22.08 21.90 47.54
CA LEU A 473 21.03 21.85 48.56
C LEU A 473 21.56 22.36 49.91
N ASN A 474 20.87 23.34 50.47
CA ASN A 474 21.21 23.99 51.73
C ASN A 474 20.17 23.62 52.81
N LEU A 475 20.64 23.40 54.02
CA LEU A 475 19.84 23.24 55.23
C LEU A 475 20.40 24.21 56.27
N SER A 476 19.61 25.20 56.69
CA SER A 476 20.07 26.29 57.57
C SER A 476 19.20 26.44 58.81
N GLY A 477 19.80 26.80 59.94
CA GLY A 477 19.08 27.00 61.20
C GLY A 477 20.04 27.35 62.33
N ALA A 478 19.64 28.27 63.22
CA ALA A 478 20.51 28.71 64.31
C ALA A 478 20.80 27.57 65.29
N GLY A 479 22.07 27.17 65.38
CA GLY A 479 22.53 26.03 66.20
C GLY A 479 22.36 24.65 65.56
N ALA A 480 21.83 24.56 64.33
CA ALA A 480 21.78 23.28 63.60
C ALA A 480 23.18 22.83 63.17
N THR A 481 23.43 21.52 63.20
CA THR A 481 24.61 20.90 62.58
C THR A 481 24.13 19.93 61.51
N VAL A 482 24.66 20.06 60.29
CA VAL A 482 24.27 19.25 59.12
C VAL A 482 25.44 18.39 58.67
N LYS A 483 25.17 17.14 58.26
CA LYS A 483 26.13 16.23 57.65
C LYS A 483 25.65 15.80 56.24
N PRO A 484 26.53 15.80 55.21
CA PRO A 484 27.92 16.32 55.24
C PRO A 484 27.98 17.84 55.52
N ALA A 485 29.09 18.29 56.10
CA ALA A 485 29.25 19.68 56.57
C ALA A 485 29.62 20.67 55.45
N SER A 486 29.94 20.17 54.25
CA SER A 486 30.27 20.94 53.05
C SER A 486 29.22 20.65 51.97
N SER A 487 28.66 21.72 51.38
CA SER A 487 27.82 21.76 50.16
C SER A 487 27.24 20.42 49.69
N ASN A 488 25.95 20.18 49.91
CA ASN A 488 25.24 19.05 49.30
C ASN A 488 25.00 19.33 47.81
N ALA A 489 26.07 19.25 47.01
CA ALA A 489 26.01 19.46 45.57
C ALA A 489 25.14 18.38 44.92
N PHE A 490 24.34 18.78 43.92
CA PHE A 490 23.54 17.88 43.11
C PHE A 490 23.77 18.16 41.63
N SER A 491 23.57 17.13 40.81
CA SER A 491 23.59 17.22 39.36
C SER A 491 22.48 16.32 38.81
N ILE A 492 21.48 16.94 38.17
CA ILE A 492 20.46 16.26 37.38
C ILE A 492 21.06 16.11 35.97
N SER A 493 21.21 14.88 35.51
CA SER A 493 21.71 14.60 34.15
C SER A 493 20.71 15.05 33.08
N ALA A 494 21.20 15.39 31.88
CA ALA A 494 20.32 15.60 30.73
C ALA A 494 19.45 14.36 30.47
N GLY A 495 18.18 14.57 30.12
CA GLY A 495 17.15 13.53 30.02
C GLY A 495 16.47 13.16 31.35
N ALA A 496 17.00 13.58 32.51
CA ALA A 496 16.35 13.45 33.81
C ALA A 496 15.86 14.81 34.31
N SER A 497 14.84 14.81 35.16
CA SER A 497 14.30 16.01 35.82
C SER A 497 14.35 15.97 37.34
N THR A 498 14.81 14.87 37.94
CA THR A 498 14.87 14.67 39.39
C THR A 498 16.22 14.14 39.84
N GLN A 499 16.67 14.56 41.02
CA GLN A 499 17.82 13.99 41.72
C GLN A 499 17.54 13.96 43.22
N THR A 500 17.90 12.86 43.89
CA THR A 500 17.83 12.74 45.35
C THR A 500 19.15 13.14 46.00
N VAL A 501 19.06 13.83 47.13
CA VAL A 501 20.19 14.28 47.95
C VAL A 501 19.94 13.87 49.39
N SER A 502 20.90 13.18 50.01
CA SER A 502 20.81 12.75 51.40
C SER A 502 21.55 13.73 52.32
N ALA A 503 20.88 14.24 53.35
CA ALA A 503 21.47 15.12 54.35
C ALA A 503 20.88 14.85 55.75
N GLN A 504 21.71 14.93 56.78
CA GLN A 504 21.35 14.60 58.17
C GLN A 504 21.54 15.82 59.08
N VAL A 505 20.53 16.21 59.85
CA VAL A 505 20.64 17.30 60.84
C VAL A 505 20.96 16.71 62.21
N THR A 506 22.24 16.57 62.59
CA THR A 506 22.66 15.88 63.83
C THR A 506 22.38 16.64 65.13
N VAL A 507 22.01 17.93 65.06
CA VAL A 507 21.66 18.75 66.23
C VAL A 507 20.40 19.57 65.93
N VAL A 508 19.38 19.45 66.77
CA VAL A 508 18.12 20.21 66.62
C VAL A 508 18.40 21.70 66.89
N PRO A 509 18.09 22.62 65.96
CA PRO A 509 18.19 24.05 66.21
C PRO A 509 17.17 24.51 67.26
N GLY A 510 17.40 25.64 67.92
CA GLY A 510 16.51 26.17 68.96
C GLY A 510 15.07 26.49 68.49
N THR A 511 14.85 26.57 67.17
CA THR A 511 13.56 26.73 66.50
C THR A 511 12.79 25.42 66.30
N GLY A 512 13.42 24.26 66.50
CA GLY A 512 12.84 22.94 66.21
C GLY A 512 12.85 22.51 64.73
N TYR A 513 13.27 23.39 63.82
CA TYR A 513 13.30 23.13 62.37
C TYR A 513 14.50 23.81 61.68
N VAL A 514 14.92 23.24 60.54
CA VAL A 514 15.85 23.86 59.59
C VAL A 514 15.12 24.33 58.34
N THR A 515 15.58 25.41 57.71
CA THR A 515 15.06 25.90 56.43
C THR A 515 15.86 25.29 55.28
N VAL A 516 15.13 24.66 54.36
CA VAL A 516 15.63 24.06 53.11
C VAL A 516 15.79 25.16 52.05
N GLY A 517 16.86 25.11 51.25
CA GLY A 517 17.09 26.05 50.15
C GLY A 517 17.94 25.44 49.03
N VAL A 518 17.98 26.09 47.87
CA VAL A 518 18.91 25.74 46.78
C VAL A 518 19.72 26.97 46.36
N SER A 519 20.97 26.77 45.95
CA SER A 519 21.87 27.84 45.48
C SER A 519 22.83 27.35 44.40
N GLY A 520 23.48 28.28 43.71
CA GLY A 520 24.53 27.98 42.71
C GLY A 520 24.02 27.18 41.51
N LEU A 521 22.77 27.42 41.07
CA LEU A 521 22.18 26.71 39.94
C LEU A 521 22.92 27.00 38.63
N SER A 522 23.20 25.98 37.83
CA SER A 522 23.87 26.13 36.52
C SER A 522 23.03 26.86 35.47
N MET A 523 21.72 26.94 35.69
CA MET A 523 20.76 27.69 34.88
C MET A 523 19.88 28.53 35.80
N THR A 524 19.61 29.78 35.43
CA THR A 524 18.73 30.67 36.21
C THR A 524 17.27 30.32 35.94
N PRO A 525 16.46 29.97 36.97
CA PRO A 525 15.03 29.75 36.80
C PRO A 525 14.30 31.06 36.45
N SER A 526 13.34 31.01 35.52
CA SER A 526 12.56 32.18 35.10
C SER A 526 11.39 32.54 36.03
N GLY A 527 10.94 31.59 36.85
CA GLY A 527 9.82 31.74 37.77
C GLY A 527 10.18 32.44 39.08
N SER A 528 9.19 33.11 39.67
CA SER A 528 9.28 33.78 40.97
C SER A 528 8.17 33.28 41.91
N PRO A 529 8.50 32.74 43.10
CA PRO A 529 9.85 32.41 43.59
C PRO A 529 10.49 31.28 42.77
N SER A 530 11.82 31.21 42.78
CA SER A 530 12.59 30.22 42.01
C SER A 530 12.69 28.83 42.68
N LEU A 531 12.26 28.72 43.94
CA LEU A 531 12.20 27.49 44.74
C LEU A 531 10.80 27.26 45.29
N TYR A 532 10.21 26.09 45.02
CA TYR A 532 8.96 25.61 45.62
C TYR A 532 9.28 24.46 46.60
N CYS A 533 8.66 24.45 47.77
CA CYS A 533 8.94 23.45 48.82
C CYS A 533 7.71 22.61 49.17
N GLY A 534 7.91 21.31 49.36
CA GLY A 534 6.89 20.32 49.73
C GLY A 534 7.44 19.28 50.71
N LEU A 535 7.54 19.66 51.98
CA LEU A 535 8.16 18.82 53.00
C LEU A 535 7.08 17.98 53.69
N GLY A 536 6.93 16.71 53.29
CA GLY A 536 5.84 15.83 53.69
C GLY A 536 4.52 16.05 52.96
N VAL A 537 4.49 16.93 51.95
CA VAL A 537 3.34 17.26 51.10
C VAL A 537 3.84 17.56 49.67
N ALA A 538 2.94 17.69 48.70
CA ALA A 538 3.31 18.17 47.37
C ALA A 538 3.91 19.60 47.45
N ALA A 539 4.93 19.88 46.64
CA ALA A 539 5.52 21.21 46.57
C ALA A 539 4.57 22.24 45.95
N SER A 540 4.63 23.47 46.43
CA SER A 540 3.78 24.56 45.96
C SER A 540 4.52 25.91 45.99
N SER A 541 4.02 26.86 45.18
CA SER A 541 4.51 28.24 45.18
C SER A 541 4.27 28.88 46.55
N GLY A 542 5.33 29.38 47.19
CA GLY A 542 5.27 29.88 48.57
C GLY A 542 5.11 28.79 49.64
N GLY A 543 5.23 27.50 49.28
CA GLY A 543 5.20 26.38 50.21
C GLY A 543 6.33 26.46 51.26
N THR A 544 6.06 25.96 52.47
CA THR A 544 7.03 26.05 53.57
C THR A 544 8.27 25.20 53.31
N CYS A 545 9.44 25.83 53.38
CA CYS A 545 10.74 25.15 53.34
C CYS A 545 11.25 24.76 54.74
N ASN A 546 10.42 24.81 55.80
CA ASN A 546 10.83 24.44 57.15
C ASN A 546 10.68 22.93 57.40
N TYR A 547 11.81 22.24 57.61
CA TYR A 547 11.89 20.83 57.95
C TYR A 547 12.12 20.65 59.44
N SER A 548 11.14 20.07 60.15
CA SER A 548 11.24 19.85 61.61
C SER A 548 12.22 18.73 61.93
N VAL A 549 12.93 18.82 63.06
CA VAL A 549 13.94 17.81 63.45
C VAL A 549 13.72 17.39 64.89
N ASN A 550 13.42 16.10 65.09
CA ASN A 550 13.13 15.49 66.39
C ASN A 550 14.31 14.64 66.88
N THR A 551 14.38 14.42 68.19
CA THR A 551 15.40 13.54 68.81
C THR A 551 14.92 12.09 68.99
N ALA A 552 13.64 11.80 68.73
CA ALA A 552 13.06 10.45 68.76
C ALA A 552 11.87 10.35 67.79
N GLY A 553 11.57 9.13 67.32
CA GLY A 553 10.49 8.88 66.36
C GLY A 553 10.28 7.41 66.01
N LEU A 554 9.34 7.17 65.09
CA LEU A 554 9.01 5.86 64.55
C LEU A 554 9.49 5.76 63.09
N LEU A 555 10.22 4.70 62.76
CA LEU A 555 10.58 4.37 61.38
C LEU A 555 9.63 3.27 60.90
N LEU A 556 8.91 3.53 59.81
CA LEU A 556 7.93 2.61 59.22
C LEU A 556 8.44 2.10 57.88
N SER A 557 8.66 0.79 57.76
CA SER A 557 9.06 0.14 56.50
C SER A 557 7.96 -0.78 56.03
N VAL A 558 7.17 -0.32 55.06
CA VAL A 558 6.03 -1.04 54.46
C VAL A 558 6.37 -1.31 52.98
N PRO A 559 6.44 -2.57 52.53
CA PRO A 559 6.67 -2.87 51.12
C PRO A 559 5.41 -2.62 50.27
N ASN A 560 5.59 -2.44 48.97
CA ASN A 560 4.48 -2.53 48.01
C ASN A 560 3.89 -3.95 48.03
N GLN A 561 2.58 -4.05 47.82
CA GLN A 561 1.84 -5.30 47.99
C GLN A 561 0.73 -5.48 46.95
N VAL A 562 0.19 -6.68 46.87
CA VAL A 562 -1.05 -6.97 46.14
C VAL A 562 -2.23 -6.75 47.08
N SER A 563 -3.27 -6.09 46.58
CA SER A 563 -4.52 -5.81 47.32
C SER A 563 -5.14 -7.08 47.92
N GLU A 564 -5.63 -6.94 49.15
CA GLU A 564 -6.16 -7.99 50.02
C GLU A 564 -5.16 -9.13 50.36
N THR A 565 -3.85 -8.91 50.18
CA THR A 565 -2.80 -9.84 50.62
C THR A 565 -2.22 -9.39 51.96
N SER A 566 -2.14 -10.30 52.94
CA SER A 566 -1.64 -9.98 54.28
C SER A 566 -0.12 -9.83 54.28
N THR A 567 0.38 -8.61 54.41
CA THR A 567 1.81 -8.30 54.28
C THR A 567 2.40 -7.87 55.62
N ALA A 568 3.56 -8.42 55.99
CA ALA A 568 4.28 -8.00 57.19
C ALA A 568 5.06 -6.70 56.93
N PHE A 569 5.08 -5.80 57.92
CA PHE A 569 5.85 -4.57 57.89
C PHE A 569 6.51 -4.31 59.25
N THR A 570 7.59 -3.52 59.26
CA THR A 570 8.36 -3.23 60.48
C THR A 570 8.15 -1.81 60.98
N VAL A 571 8.21 -1.68 62.30
CA VAL A 571 8.05 -0.44 63.07
C VAL A 571 9.23 -0.37 64.03
N THR A 572 10.16 0.56 63.83
CA THR A 572 11.32 0.72 64.71
C THR A 572 11.18 2.02 65.50
N ALA A 573 11.16 1.91 66.83
CA ALA A 573 11.12 3.05 67.74
C ALA A 573 12.56 3.45 68.10
N VAL A 574 12.98 4.65 67.67
CA VAL A 574 14.38 5.10 67.75
C VAL A 574 14.50 6.46 68.43
N LYS A 575 15.63 6.68 69.09
CA LYS A 575 16.06 7.96 69.66
C LYS A 575 17.53 8.24 69.40
N GLN A 576 17.91 9.50 69.50
CA GLN A 576 19.29 9.97 69.38
C GLN A 576 20.20 9.22 70.37
N GLY A 577 21.29 8.63 69.85
CA GLY A 577 22.33 8.00 70.65
C GLY A 577 23.27 8.99 71.32
N THR A 578 24.23 8.47 72.08
CA THR A 578 25.32 9.26 72.69
C THR A 578 26.25 9.90 71.65
N SER A 579 26.38 9.30 70.47
CA SER A 579 26.86 9.98 69.27
C SER A 579 25.67 10.61 68.52
N THR A 580 25.77 11.89 68.20
CA THR A 580 24.68 12.69 67.59
C THR A 580 24.28 12.26 66.17
N ALA A 581 24.93 11.23 65.61
CA ALA A 581 24.74 10.77 64.23
C ALA A 581 24.15 9.36 64.10
N SER A 582 23.87 8.65 65.21
CA SER A 582 23.42 7.25 65.18
C SER A 582 22.22 7.02 66.11
N CYS A 583 21.24 6.24 65.66
CA CYS A 583 20.06 5.94 66.46
C CYS A 583 20.34 4.82 67.45
N THR A 584 19.70 4.90 68.61
CA THR A 584 19.59 3.83 69.60
C THR A 584 18.11 3.49 69.83
N PRO A 585 17.78 2.28 70.32
CA PRO A 585 16.40 1.91 70.59
C PRO A 585 15.73 2.87 71.59
N ALA A 586 14.58 3.43 71.22
CA ALA A 586 13.75 4.21 72.15
C ALA A 586 13.01 3.28 73.13
N PHE A 587 12.54 2.15 72.60
CA PHE A 587 11.94 1.05 73.33
C PHE A 587 12.85 -0.18 73.23
N ALA A 588 12.97 -0.97 74.29
CA ALA A 588 13.72 -2.23 74.27
C ALA A 588 13.04 -3.26 75.18
N ASN A 589 12.63 -4.40 74.62
CA ASN A 589 11.91 -5.47 75.32
C ASN A 589 10.62 -5.00 76.05
N VAL A 590 9.82 -4.13 75.40
CA VAL A 590 8.58 -3.58 75.96
C VAL A 590 7.45 -3.55 74.92
N SER A 591 6.22 -3.74 75.37
CA SER A 591 5.03 -3.53 74.52
C SER A 591 4.51 -2.10 74.67
N LYS A 592 4.16 -1.47 73.54
CA LYS A 592 3.64 -0.09 73.47
C LYS A 592 2.54 0.00 72.41
N THR A 593 1.47 0.74 72.72
CA THR A 593 0.38 0.98 71.76
C THR A 593 0.74 2.14 70.84
N ILE A 594 0.85 1.88 69.54
CA ILE A 594 1.07 2.88 68.50
C ILE A 594 -0.26 3.18 67.83
N ASN A 595 -0.63 4.46 67.72
CA ASN A 595 -1.83 4.87 67.00
C ASN A 595 -1.51 5.03 65.51
N PHE A 596 -2.07 4.15 64.68
CA PHE A 596 -1.90 4.16 63.23
C PHE A 596 -3.04 4.89 62.52
N LYS A 597 -2.71 5.68 61.51
CA LYS A 597 -3.66 6.39 60.64
C LYS A 597 -3.33 6.12 59.18
N CYS A 598 -4.36 6.03 58.32
CA CYS A 598 -4.19 6.00 56.88
C CYS A 598 -4.80 7.24 56.20
N SER A 599 -4.27 7.59 55.03
CA SER A 599 -4.85 8.56 54.11
C SER A 599 -4.49 8.20 52.66
N TYR A 600 -5.37 8.51 51.71
CA TYR A 600 -5.17 8.18 50.30
C TYR A 600 -4.26 9.21 49.63
N SER A 601 -3.25 8.76 48.89
CA SER A 601 -2.33 9.63 48.15
C SER A 601 -2.68 9.66 46.65
N ASN A 602 -2.92 8.48 46.07
CA ASN A 602 -3.29 8.33 44.66
C ASN A 602 -4.12 7.04 44.45
N PRO A 603 -5.44 7.10 44.19
CA PRO A 603 -6.27 8.31 44.11
C PRO A 603 -6.28 9.12 45.42
N GLY A 604 -6.64 10.41 45.36
CA GLY A 604 -6.75 11.27 46.54
C GLY A 604 -7.95 10.99 47.45
N THR A 605 -8.83 10.06 47.07
CA THR A 605 -9.98 9.58 47.84
C THR A 605 -10.16 8.07 47.64
N GLY A 606 -10.78 7.38 48.60
CA GLY A 606 -11.04 5.95 48.52
C GLY A 606 -12.20 5.52 49.42
N THR A 607 -12.61 4.26 49.33
CA THR A 607 -13.81 3.75 50.02
C THR A 607 -13.53 2.71 51.10
N LEU A 608 -12.37 2.03 51.07
CA LEU A 608 -12.01 0.95 51.99
C LEU A 608 -10.78 1.35 52.86
N PRO A 609 -10.64 0.84 54.09
CA PRO A 609 -9.58 1.24 55.01
C PRO A 609 -8.34 0.34 54.89
N VAL A 610 -7.20 0.87 55.30
CA VAL A 610 -6.06 0.03 55.70
C VAL A 610 -6.41 -0.65 57.03
N ARG A 611 -6.02 -1.92 57.17
CA ARG A 611 -6.15 -2.70 58.41
C ARG A 611 -4.75 -3.07 58.91
N VAL A 612 -4.43 -2.81 60.17
CA VAL A 612 -3.15 -3.17 60.81
C VAL A 612 -3.42 -4.09 61.99
N ALA A 613 -2.79 -5.27 62.02
CA ALA A 613 -3.07 -6.34 62.99
C ALA A 613 -4.57 -6.69 63.12
N GLY A 614 -5.35 -6.52 62.04
CA GLY A 614 -6.80 -6.72 62.00
C GLY A 614 -7.66 -5.49 62.35
N ALA A 615 -7.10 -4.44 62.96
CA ALA A 615 -7.83 -3.20 63.25
C ALA A 615 -7.89 -2.30 62.01
N ALA A 616 -9.10 -1.91 61.58
CA ALA A 616 -9.32 -0.94 60.51
C ALA A 616 -9.05 0.49 61.02
N LEU A 617 -8.26 1.26 60.27
CA LEU A 617 -7.77 2.58 60.68
C LEU A 617 -8.79 3.70 60.44
N ASN A 618 -9.99 3.54 60.98
CA ASN A 618 -11.08 4.52 61.00
C ASN A 618 -11.84 4.50 62.34
N ALA A 619 -12.62 5.53 62.62
CA ALA A 619 -13.26 5.76 63.92
C ALA A 619 -14.20 4.63 64.37
N GLY A 620 -14.80 3.91 63.42
CA GLY A 620 -15.70 2.79 63.68
C GLY A 620 -15.04 1.42 63.73
N ASN A 621 -13.73 1.31 63.49
CA ASN A 621 -13.02 0.04 63.27
C ASN A 621 -13.74 -0.86 62.22
N SER A 622 -14.31 -0.23 61.18
CA SER A 622 -15.18 -0.86 60.18
C SER A 622 -14.39 -1.20 58.92
N VAL A 623 -14.39 -2.47 58.50
CA VAL A 623 -13.71 -2.92 57.27
C VAL A 623 -14.34 -2.41 55.96
N ALA A 624 -15.55 -1.84 56.04
CA ALA A 624 -16.33 -1.34 54.91
C ALA A 624 -16.38 0.20 54.83
N SER A 625 -15.53 0.90 55.60
CA SER A 625 -15.53 2.35 55.70
C SER A 625 -14.15 2.93 55.41
N ALA A 626 -14.10 4.08 54.73
CA ALA A 626 -12.86 4.71 54.29
C ALA A 626 -11.91 5.09 55.44
N CYS A 627 -10.65 5.37 55.11
CA CYS A 627 -9.72 6.07 55.97
C CYS A 627 -10.23 7.49 56.27
N ASP A 628 -10.37 7.85 57.54
CA ASP A 628 -10.91 9.15 58.01
C ASP A 628 -9.90 10.01 58.78
N GLY A 629 -8.67 9.52 58.95
CA GLY A 629 -7.60 10.20 59.68
C GLY A 629 -7.72 10.14 61.21
N THR A 630 -8.71 9.47 61.81
CA THR A 630 -8.74 9.25 63.27
C THR A 630 -7.72 8.19 63.66
N GLY A 631 -7.70 7.07 62.94
CA GLY A 631 -6.82 5.94 63.16
C GLY A 631 -7.27 4.98 64.26
N ALA A 632 -6.42 4.00 64.57
CA ALA A 632 -6.63 3.01 65.63
C ALA A 632 -5.32 2.68 66.37
N GLY A 633 -5.43 2.45 67.68
CA GLY A 633 -4.31 2.01 68.52
C GLY A 633 -4.03 0.52 68.37
N VAL A 634 -2.81 0.17 67.98
CA VAL A 634 -2.32 -1.21 67.84
C VAL A 634 -1.20 -1.46 68.85
N SER A 635 -1.33 -2.49 69.68
CA SER A 635 -0.28 -2.91 70.62
C SER A 635 0.83 -3.63 69.88
N LEU A 636 2.05 -3.09 69.95
CA LEU A 636 3.25 -3.67 69.35
C LEU A 636 4.25 -4.06 70.43
N SER A 637 4.87 -5.23 70.29
CA SER A 637 5.95 -5.69 71.17
C SER A 637 7.30 -5.39 70.52
N PHE A 638 8.05 -4.48 71.12
CA PHE A 638 9.37 -4.06 70.63
C PHE A 638 10.47 -4.92 71.26
N ASP A 639 11.33 -5.48 70.42
CA ASP A 639 12.47 -6.31 70.83
C ASP A 639 13.63 -5.49 71.42
N ALA A 640 14.76 -6.13 71.69
CA ALA A 640 15.96 -5.45 72.24
C ALA A 640 16.59 -4.41 71.28
N SER A 641 16.28 -4.46 69.98
CA SER A 641 16.69 -3.48 68.97
C SER A 641 15.68 -2.35 68.78
N GLY A 642 14.55 -2.39 69.51
CA GLY A 642 13.46 -1.44 69.35
C GLY A 642 12.68 -1.63 68.06
N MET A 643 12.69 -2.84 67.50
CA MET A 643 11.89 -3.20 66.33
C MET A 643 10.67 -4.02 66.75
N ALA A 644 9.54 -3.76 66.11
CA ALA A 644 8.34 -4.58 66.16
C ALA A 644 7.88 -4.92 64.73
N THR A 645 7.29 -6.09 64.54
CA THR A 645 6.70 -6.54 63.26
C THR A 645 5.21 -6.72 63.43
N THR A 646 4.42 -6.26 62.46
CA THR A 646 2.97 -6.40 62.42
C THR A 646 2.49 -6.64 60.98
N SER A 647 1.27 -7.13 60.79
CA SER A 647 0.65 -7.32 59.48
C SER A 647 -0.20 -6.12 59.05
N MET A 648 -0.35 -5.97 57.74
CA MET A 648 -1.26 -5.05 57.07
C MET A 648 -2.12 -5.79 56.05
N LEU A 649 -3.36 -5.32 55.88
CA LEU A 649 -4.24 -5.62 54.74
C LEU A 649 -4.85 -4.32 54.19
N TYR A 650 -5.09 -4.28 52.88
CA TYR A 650 -5.84 -3.21 52.23
C TYR A 650 -6.57 -3.78 51.01
N ALA A 651 -7.90 -3.68 51.01
CA ALA A 651 -8.78 -4.42 50.10
C ALA A 651 -8.94 -3.79 48.70
N ASP A 652 -8.57 -2.52 48.56
CA ASP A 652 -8.63 -1.74 47.33
C ASP A 652 -7.21 -1.47 46.79
N VAL A 653 -7.08 -0.60 45.80
CA VAL A 653 -5.81 -0.27 45.16
C VAL A 653 -5.43 1.21 45.32
N GLY A 654 -4.19 1.51 44.92
CA GLY A 654 -3.62 2.85 44.91
C GLY A 654 -2.41 3.00 45.82
N GLN A 655 -1.85 4.20 45.84
CA GLN A 655 -0.85 4.64 46.81
C GLN A 655 -1.54 5.19 48.06
N VAL A 656 -1.17 4.66 49.21
CA VAL A 656 -1.74 5.02 50.51
C VAL A 656 -0.62 5.41 51.47
N SER A 657 -0.83 6.52 52.19
CA SER A 657 0.05 6.94 53.29
C SER A 657 -0.36 6.22 54.58
N LEU A 658 0.62 5.69 55.30
CA LEU A 658 0.49 5.20 56.67
C LEU A 658 1.28 6.11 57.60
N SER A 659 0.69 6.57 58.69
CA SER A 659 1.40 7.22 59.78
C SER A 659 1.16 6.52 61.11
N GLY A 660 2.15 6.57 61.99
CA GLY A 660 2.09 6.06 63.35
C GLY A 660 2.45 7.18 64.33
N SER A 661 1.77 7.22 65.48
CA SER A 661 2.07 8.17 66.55
C SER A 661 2.04 7.52 67.94
N TYR A 662 2.94 7.96 68.81
CA TYR A 662 3.01 7.59 70.22
C TYR A 662 3.19 8.85 71.07
N THR A 663 2.33 8.99 72.08
CA THR A 663 2.45 10.03 73.12
C THR A 663 2.68 9.32 74.44
N GLY A 664 3.86 9.53 75.02
CA GLY A 664 4.29 8.86 76.24
C GLY A 664 3.59 9.36 77.50
N SER A 665 3.39 8.42 78.43
CA SER A 665 2.82 8.65 79.76
C SER A 665 3.61 7.85 80.80
N GLY A 666 3.46 8.18 82.08
CA GLY A 666 4.22 7.54 83.16
C GLY A 666 5.73 7.75 83.00
N SER A 667 6.49 6.66 82.88
CA SER A 667 7.95 6.68 82.64
C SER A 667 8.36 7.41 81.35
N ASP A 668 7.45 7.51 80.39
CA ASP A 668 7.69 8.08 79.07
C ASP A 668 7.07 9.49 78.95
N ALA A 669 6.64 10.10 80.05
CA ALA A 669 5.98 11.40 80.03
C ALA A 669 6.84 12.47 79.33
N GLY A 670 6.28 13.10 78.30
CA GLY A 670 6.98 14.07 77.45
C GLY A 670 7.66 13.48 76.21
N LEU A 671 7.76 12.15 76.08
CA LEU A 671 8.18 11.51 74.83
C LEU A 671 7.06 11.59 73.79
N SER A 672 7.29 12.30 72.69
CA SER A 672 6.43 12.29 71.51
C SER A 672 7.20 11.66 70.36
N MET A 673 6.59 10.68 69.69
CA MET A 673 7.17 10.03 68.51
C MET A 673 6.14 9.93 67.40
N SER A 674 6.54 10.34 66.21
CA SER A 674 5.78 10.18 64.98
C SER A 674 6.62 9.49 63.91
N GLY A 675 5.95 8.92 62.92
CA GLY A 675 6.55 8.36 61.72
C GLY A 675 5.51 8.26 60.61
N SER A 676 5.94 8.41 59.36
CA SER A 676 5.08 8.26 58.18
C SER A 676 5.82 7.57 57.05
N THR A 677 5.07 6.82 56.25
CA THR A 677 5.55 6.17 55.02
C THR A 677 4.40 6.03 54.03
N SER A 678 4.68 5.60 52.81
CA SER A 678 3.65 5.30 51.80
C SER A 678 3.97 3.99 51.10
N PHE A 679 2.94 3.23 50.77
CA PHE A 679 3.06 2.00 49.98
C PHE A 679 2.02 2.00 48.86
N ILE A 680 2.24 1.16 47.84
CA ILE A 680 1.28 0.91 46.77
C ILE A 680 0.64 -0.46 46.97
N ALA A 681 -0.68 -0.52 46.87
CA ALA A 681 -1.43 -1.76 46.69
C ALA A 681 -1.87 -1.89 45.22
N SER A 682 -1.41 -2.92 44.52
CA SER A 682 -1.83 -3.22 43.15
C SER A 682 -3.06 -4.12 43.10
N PRO A 683 -3.83 -4.15 42.00
CA PRO A 683 -4.70 -5.27 41.71
C PRO A 683 -3.91 -6.60 41.72
N ALA A 684 -4.60 -7.71 41.95
CA ALA A 684 -4.05 -9.06 41.81
C ALA A 684 -4.16 -9.57 40.36
N SER A 685 -5.26 -9.26 39.68
CA SER A 685 -5.53 -9.70 38.31
C SER A 685 -6.61 -8.86 37.64
N PHE A 686 -6.77 -9.04 36.33
CA PHE A 686 -8.00 -8.68 35.62
C PHE A 686 -8.90 -9.92 35.49
N GLY A 687 -10.18 -9.78 35.81
CA GLY A 687 -11.21 -10.72 35.42
C GLY A 687 -11.91 -10.26 34.16
N ILE A 688 -12.15 -11.17 33.21
CA ILE A 688 -12.95 -10.91 32.01
C ILE A 688 -14.25 -11.72 32.10
N SER A 689 -15.39 -11.07 31.89
CA SER A 689 -16.73 -11.66 31.99
C SER A 689 -17.70 -10.93 31.04
N GLY A 690 -18.98 -11.31 31.02
CA GLY A 690 -19.99 -10.60 30.21
C GLY A 690 -19.74 -10.67 28.70
N VAL A 691 -18.99 -11.68 28.23
CA VAL A 691 -18.71 -11.88 26.82
C VAL A 691 -20.00 -12.26 26.08
N THR A 692 -20.27 -11.64 24.94
CA THR A 692 -21.46 -11.98 24.12
C THR A 692 -21.49 -13.47 23.78
N ALA A 693 -22.65 -14.10 23.97
CA ALA A 693 -22.83 -15.53 23.72
C ALA A 693 -22.73 -15.87 22.22
N ALA A 694 -22.19 -17.06 21.94
CA ALA A 694 -22.03 -17.60 20.58
C ALA A 694 -23.35 -18.19 20.03
N PRO A 695 -23.50 -18.34 18.69
CA PRO A 695 -22.53 -18.03 17.64
C PRO A 695 -22.33 -16.53 17.44
N LEU A 696 -21.06 -16.12 17.26
CA LEU A 696 -20.68 -14.75 16.91
C LEU A 696 -20.44 -14.64 15.40
N THR A 697 -20.45 -13.42 14.87
CA THR A 697 -20.24 -13.17 13.43
C THR A 697 -18.94 -12.42 13.21
N ALA A 698 -18.08 -12.91 12.31
CA ALA A 698 -16.81 -12.28 11.98
C ALA A 698 -17.02 -10.83 11.50
N GLY A 699 -16.27 -9.89 12.08
CA GLY A 699 -16.35 -8.45 11.82
C GLY A 699 -17.51 -7.71 12.51
N ASN A 700 -18.50 -8.40 13.08
CA ASN A 700 -19.54 -7.76 13.89
C ASN A 700 -19.03 -7.45 15.30
N ALA A 701 -19.64 -6.43 15.91
CA ALA A 701 -19.34 -6.02 17.28
C ALA A 701 -19.85 -7.05 18.29
N PHE A 702 -19.06 -7.29 19.33
CA PHE A 702 -19.41 -8.05 20.52
C PHE A 702 -18.90 -7.34 21.78
N SER A 703 -19.45 -7.71 22.94
CA SER A 703 -19.16 -7.09 24.23
C SER A 703 -18.27 -7.95 25.11
N ALA A 704 -17.55 -7.31 26.03
CA ALA A 704 -16.88 -7.94 27.16
C ALA A 704 -16.72 -6.94 28.33
N THR A 705 -16.70 -7.44 29.55
CA THR A 705 -16.45 -6.65 30.77
C THR A 705 -15.10 -7.02 31.37
N VAL A 706 -14.25 -6.03 31.62
CA VAL A 706 -12.96 -6.16 32.32
C VAL A 706 -13.12 -5.62 33.73
N THR A 707 -12.63 -6.33 34.74
CA THR A 707 -12.67 -5.92 36.15
C THR A 707 -11.31 -6.10 36.79
N ALA A 708 -10.75 -5.04 37.38
CA ALA A 708 -9.58 -5.14 38.26
C ALA A 708 -10.01 -5.78 39.58
N ARG A 709 -9.32 -6.85 39.99
CA ARG A 709 -9.67 -7.67 41.16
C ARG A 709 -8.54 -7.73 42.18
N ASN A 710 -8.89 -7.75 43.46
CA ASN A 710 -7.96 -8.06 44.56
C ASN A 710 -7.71 -9.58 44.70
N SER A 711 -6.85 -9.99 45.63
CA SER A 711 -6.50 -11.41 45.84
C SER A 711 -7.70 -12.29 46.23
N ALA A 712 -8.75 -11.71 46.83
CA ALA A 712 -10.00 -12.38 47.16
C ALA A 712 -11.00 -12.42 45.98
N GLY A 713 -10.65 -11.89 44.81
CA GLY A 713 -11.47 -11.89 43.61
C GLY A 713 -12.54 -10.79 43.55
N ALA A 714 -12.63 -9.92 44.56
CA ALA A 714 -13.55 -8.78 44.57
C ALA A 714 -13.01 -7.64 43.70
N ALA A 715 -13.90 -6.83 43.13
CA ALA A 715 -13.52 -5.63 42.37
C ALA A 715 -12.81 -4.60 43.27
N THR A 716 -11.92 -3.79 42.70
CA THR A 716 -11.15 -2.75 43.40
C THR A 716 -11.62 -1.34 43.00
N PRO A 717 -12.53 -0.69 43.75
CA PRO A 717 -13.20 0.56 43.35
C PRO A 717 -12.32 1.79 43.12
N ASN A 718 -11.06 1.78 43.56
CA ASN A 718 -10.11 2.86 43.28
C ASN A 718 -9.46 2.75 41.89
N PHE A 719 -9.45 1.57 41.28
CA PHE A 719 -8.85 1.36 39.97
C PHE A 719 -9.58 2.18 38.90
N GLY A 720 -8.87 3.10 38.25
CA GLY A 720 -9.41 4.05 37.28
C GLY A 720 -9.46 5.50 37.76
N LYS A 721 -9.23 5.77 39.06
CA LYS A 721 -9.33 7.11 39.67
C LYS A 721 -7.97 7.80 39.89
N GLU A 722 -6.87 7.17 39.46
CA GLU A 722 -5.51 7.61 39.73
C GLU A 722 -5.16 8.93 39.02
N SER A 723 -4.46 9.83 39.71
CA SER A 723 -4.10 11.18 39.24
C SER A 723 -3.14 11.20 38.05
N ALA A 724 -2.44 10.08 37.80
CA ALA A 724 -1.61 9.87 36.61
C ALA A 724 -2.45 9.19 35.52
N VAL A 725 -3.42 9.93 34.96
CA VAL A 725 -4.28 9.45 33.87
C VAL A 725 -3.46 9.34 32.60
N THR A 726 -2.97 8.13 32.30
CA THR A 726 -2.58 7.82 30.93
C THR A 726 -3.85 7.62 30.09
N SER A 727 -3.85 8.13 28.86
CA SER A 727 -4.78 7.61 27.84
C SER A 727 -4.64 6.09 27.74
N ASP A 728 -3.41 5.63 27.85
CA ASP A 728 -2.99 4.26 27.68
C ASP A 728 -2.85 3.49 29.01
N TYR A 729 -3.95 2.91 29.52
CA TYR A 729 -3.98 2.28 30.85
C TYR A 729 -4.03 0.75 30.78
N VAL A 730 -5.02 0.20 30.06
CA VAL A 730 -5.18 -1.25 29.87
C VAL A 730 -5.21 -1.59 28.37
N ARG A 731 -4.58 -2.71 27.98
CA ARG A 731 -4.72 -3.32 26.65
C ARG A 731 -5.52 -4.60 26.70
N LEU A 732 -6.32 -4.77 25.65
CA LEU A 732 -6.91 -6.03 25.24
C LEU A 732 -6.11 -6.61 24.08
N SER A 733 -5.75 -7.89 24.19
CA SER A 733 -5.13 -8.68 23.13
C SER A 733 -5.94 -9.94 22.85
N TRP A 734 -5.67 -10.57 21.70
CA TRP A 734 -6.37 -11.75 21.24
C TRP A 734 -5.42 -12.91 21.02
N THR A 735 -5.77 -14.07 21.58
CA THR A 735 -5.09 -15.33 21.33
C THR A 735 -6.05 -16.26 20.60
N LYS A 736 -5.81 -16.50 19.31
CA LYS A 736 -6.58 -17.51 18.56
C LYS A 736 -6.34 -18.90 19.16
N TYR A 737 -7.41 -19.63 19.44
CA TYR A 737 -7.36 -21.02 19.90
C TYR A 737 -7.60 -22.01 18.76
N ARG A 738 -8.65 -21.82 17.95
CA ARG A 738 -8.96 -22.65 16.78
C ARG A 738 -9.49 -21.80 15.61
N PRO A 739 -9.26 -22.19 14.35
CA PRO A 739 -8.51 -23.38 13.92
C PRO A 739 -6.99 -23.26 14.14
N THR A 740 -6.32 -24.41 14.18
CA THR A 740 -4.85 -24.56 14.09
C THR A 740 -4.47 -25.18 12.76
N GLY A 741 -3.29 -24.86 12.22
CA GLY A 741 -2.79 -25.41 10.96
C GLY A 741 -2.11 -24.35 10.09
N SER A 742 -1.62 -24.74 8.91
CA SER A 742 -0.87 -23.91 7.97
C SER A 742 -1.67 -22.72 7.41
N ASN A 743 -2.96 -22.90 7.15
CA ASN A 743 -3.83 -21.83 6.62
C ASN A 743 -4.51 -21.01 7.73
N ALA A 744 -4.24 -21.31 9.01
CA ALA A 744 -5.03 -20.77 10.11
C ALA A 744 -4.57 -19.36 10.53
N SER A 745 -5.19 -18.32 9.96
CA SER A 745 -5.02 -16.90 10.27
C SER A 745 -5.38 -16.56 11.72
N SER A 746 -4.55 -15.76 12.40
CA SER A 746 -4.89 -15.18 13.72
C SER A 746 -6.00 -14.12 13.65
N GLY A 747 -6.24 -13.55 12.47
CA GLY A 747 -7.09 -12.38 12.29
C GLY A 747 -6.62 -11.15 13.08
N THR A 748 -7.46 -10.12 13.09
CA THR A 748 -7.27 -8.89 13.85
C THR A 748 -8.42 -8.73 14.84
N LEU A 749 -8.11 -8.55 16.12
CA LEU A 749 -9.05 -8.00 17.10
C LEU A 749 -8.96 -6.47 17.07
N SER A 750 -10.10 -5.82 16.93
CA SER A 750 -10.26 -4.37 16.87
C SER A 750 -11.40 -3.90 17.78
N GLY A 751 -11.53 -2.59 18.00
CA GLY A 751 -12.45 -2.01 18.99
C GLY A 751 -11.70 -1.44 20.20
N THR A 752 -12.43 -0.76 21.09
CA THR A 752 -11.88 -0.01 22.22
C THR A 752 -10.98 -0.87 23.10
N GLY A 753 -9.78 -0.35 23.41
CA GLY A 753 -8.79 -1.05 24.22
C GLY A 753 -7.86 -2.00 23.47
N THR A 754 -8.04 -2.22 22.17
CA THR A 754 -7.15 -3.08 21.37
C THR A 754 -5.92 -2.33 20.84
N VAL A 755 -4.98 -3.04 20.19
CA VAL A 755 -3.75 -2.46 19.62
C VAL A 755 -4.04 -1.49 18.46
N VAL A 756 -5.18 -1.61 17.79
CA VAL A 756 -5.53 -0.89 16.55
C VAL A 756 -6.61 0.20 16.75
N SER A 757 -6.82 0.65 17.99
CA SER A 757 -7.93 1.54 18.35
C SER A 757 -7.59 2.34 19.62
N PRO A 758 -8.34 3.41 19.94
CA PRO A 758 -8.13 4.15 21.18
C PRO A 758 -8.20 3.23 22.39
N THR A 759 -7.33 3.56 23.33
CA THR A 759 -6.89 2.76 24.47
C THR A 759 -7.92 2.77 25.59
N LEU A 760 -7.98 1.73 26.44
CA LEU A 760 -8.76 1.82 27.67
C LEU A 760 -8.01 2.78 28.61
N SER A 761 -8.58 3.96 28.82
CA SER A 761 -8.12 4.94 29.80
C SER A 761 -8.48 4.51 31.22
N SER A 762 -7.80 5.06 32.23
CA SER A 762 -8.21 4.89 33.62
C SER A 762 -9.65 5.36 33.86
N SER A 763 -10.02 6.50 33.27
CA SER A 763 -11.38 7.07 33.32
C SER A 763 -12.48 6.21 32.69
N SER A 764 -12.13 5.15 31.94
CA SER A 764 -13.11 4.19 31.41
C SER A 764 -13.62 3.21 32.49
N PHE A 765 -12.89 3.07 33.61
CA PHE A 765 -13.25 2.17 34.70
C PHE A 765 -14.14 2.89 35.74
N SER A 766 -15.29 2.30 36.04
CA SER A 766 -16.19 2.71 37.12
C SER A 766 -16.32 1.57 38.12
N GLY A 767 -16.05 1.84 39.41
CA GLY A 767 -16.02 0.82 40.45
C GLY A 767 -14.99 -0.30 40.21
N GLY A 768 -13.91 0.00 39.46
CA GLY A 768 -12.89 -0.98 39.08
C GLY A 768 -13.28 -1.86 37.88
N ALA A 769 -14.36 -1.57 37.15
CA ALA A 769 -14.79 -2.32 35.97
C ALA A 769 -15.12 -1.42 34.77
N VAL A 770 -14.95 -1.97 33.56
CA VAL A 770 -15.33 -1.34 32.28
C VAL A 770 -15.99 -2.39 31.37
N THR A 771 -17.03 -2.00 30.63
CA THR A 771 -17.65 -2.82 29.59
C THR A 771 -17.37 -2.21 28.22
N VAL A 772 -16.68 -2.94 27.37
CA VAL A 772 -16.52 -2.63 25.94
C VAL A 772 -17.61 -3.34 25.14
N ASN A 773 -18.13 -2.70 24.09
CA ASN A 773 -19.28 -3.18 23.30
C ASN A 773 -19.02 -3.19 21.78
N ASP A 774 -17.81 -2.85 21.38
CA ASP A 774 -17.39 -2.58 20.02
C ASP A 774 -16.24 -3.50 19.56
N LEU A 775 -15.94 -4.55 20.33
CA LEU A 775 -14.90 -5.53 19.98
C LEU A 775 -15.30 -6.28 18.71
N LYS A 776 -14.38 -6.42 17.77
CA LYS A 776 -14.59 -7.11 16.49
C LYS A 776 -13.39 -7.97 16.17
N TRP A 777 -13.60 -9.25 15.89
CA TRP A 777 -12.58 -10.14 15.35
C TRP A 777 -12.85 -10.43 13.88
N SER A 778 -11.83 -10.31 13.03
CA SER A 778 -11.97 -10.33 11.56
C SER A 778 -12.16 -11.73 10.94
N GLU A 779 -12.04 -12.79 11.73
CA GLU A 779 -11.92 -14.18 11.27
C GLU A 779 -13.00 -15.10 11.90
N VAL A 780 -13.08 -16.33 11.40
CA VAL A 780 -13.89 -17.41 12.01
C VAL A 780 -13.05 -18.28 12.93
N GLY A 781 -13.71 -18.97 13.86
CA GLY A 781 -13.03 -19.83 14.84
C GLY A 781 -13.35 -19.50 16.31
N THR A 782 -12.46 -19.87 17.22
CA THR A 782 -12.53 -19.51 18.65
C THR A 782 -11.19 -18.96 19.14
N GLY A 783 -11.23 -18.12 20.17
CA GLY A 783 -10.05 -17.56 20.81
C GLY A 783 -10.31 -17.08 22.22
N ASP A 784 -9.31 -16.44 22.80
CA ASP A 784 -9.34 -15.90 24.15
C ASP A 784 -8.91 -14.42 24.12
N ILE A 785 -9.55 -13.63 24.98
CA ILE A 785 -9.19 -12.22 25.20
C ILE A 785 -8.29 -12.20 26.43
N ALA A 786 -7.16 -11.49 26.34
CA ALA A 786 -6.33 -11.19 27.49
C ALA A 786 -6.30 -9.68 27.76
N ALA A 787 -6.19 -9.31 29.03
CA ALA A 787 -6.09 -7.93 29.51
C ALA A 787 -4.76 -7.73 30.24
N SER A 788 -4.07 -6.61 30.02
CA SER A 788 -2.81 -6.26 30.71
C SER A 788 -2.65 -4.76 30.93
N LEU A 789 -1.95 -4.38 32.00
CA LEU A 789 -1.47 -3.00 32.19
C LEU A 789 -0.39 -2.66 31.17
N VAL A 790 -0.48 -1.49 30.55
CA VAL A 790 0.48 -1.08 29.50
C VAL A 790 1.80 -0.61 30.07
N SER A 791 1.80 0.00 31.27
CA SER A 791 3.02 0.34 32.00
C SER A 791 3.82 -0.88 32.47
N GLY A 792 3.26 -2.09 32.39
CA GLY A 792 3.80 -3.31 32.99
C GLY A 792 3.84 -3.31 34.53
N SER A 793 3.58 -2.19 35.19
CA SER A 793 3.74 -2.00 36.63
C SER A 793 2.71 -1.00 37.15
N TYR A 794 1.84 -1.43 38.08
CA TYR A 794 0.81 -0.56 38.66
C TYR A 794 1.46 0.52 39.55
N LEU A 795 1.35 1.80 39.16
CA LEU A 795 1.95 2.96 39.83
C LEU A 795 3.46 2.83 40.14
N GLY A 796 4.20 2.01 39.38
CA GLY A 796 5.62 1.73 39.65
C GLY A 796 5.88 0.77 40.81
N SER A 797 4.86 0.07 41.32
CA SER A 797 4.97 -0.88 42.43
C SER A 797 5.94 -2.05 42.20
N GLY A 798 6.15 -2.42 40.94
CA GLY A 798 6.85 -3.64 40.51
C GLY A 798 5.89 -4.78 40.16
N ASN A 799 4.59 -4.66 40.46
CA ASN A 799 3.60 -5.70 40.23
C ASN A 799 2.97 -5.57 38.84
N THR A 800 3.12 -6.63 38.03
CA THR A 800 2.37 -6.83 36.79
C THR A 800 0.91 -7.20 37.11
N VAL A 801 -0.03 -6.74 36.28
CA VAL A 801 -1.44 -7.13 36.38
C VAL A 801 -1.92 -7.60 35.02
N THR A 802 -2.40 -8.83 34.97
CA THR A 802 -2.92 -9.48 33.76
C THR A 802 -4.18 -10.28 34.04
N GLY A 803 -4.88 -10.68 32.99
CA GLY A 803 -6.05 -11.55 33.03
C GLY A 803 -6.35 -12.15 31.66
N SER A 804 -7.11 -13.24 31.61
CA SER A 804 -7.55 -13.86 30.35
C SER A 804 -8.91 -14.54 30.52
N THR A 805 -9.67 -14.70 29.44
CA THR A 805 -10.81 -15.63 29.38
C THR A 805 -10.39 -17.09 29.45
N GLY A 806 -9.12 -17.39 29.15
CA GLY A 806 -8.54 -18.73 29.23
C GLY A 806 -7.38 -18.94 28.26
N SER A 807 -7.23 -20.21 27.85
CA SER A 807 -6.32 -20.66 26.78
C SER A 807 -6.95 -21.79 25.93
N THR A 808 -8.28 -21.91 26.01
CA THR A 808 -9.08 -23.00 25.42
C THR A 808 -10.19 -22.49 24.50
N GLY A 809 -10.11 -21.23 24.06
CA GLY A 809 -11.04 -20.64 23.10
C GLY A 809 -12.39 -20.30 23.70
N ALA A 810 -12.43 -19.63 24.86
CA ALA A 810 -13.67 -19.32 25.56
C ALA A 810 -14.56 -18.30 24.84
N VAL A 811 -14.04 -17.61 23.82
CA VAL A 811 -14.78 -16.62 23.00
C VAL A 811 -15.00 -17.17 21.58
N GLY A 812 -16.27 -17.21 21.17
CA GLY A 812 -16.72 -17.82 19.91
C GLY A 812 -17.51 -19.12 20.14
N ALA A 813 -17.84 -19.91 19.11
CA ALA A 813 -17.33 -19.80 17.74
C ALA A 813 -17.87 -18.60 16.96
N PHE A 814 -17.00 -18.03 16.12
CA PHE A 814 -17.34 -17.05 15.08
C PHE A 814 -17.62 -17.77 13.75
N GLN A 815 -18.65 -17.32 13.02
CA GLN A 815 -18.98 -17.73 11.65
C GLN A 815 -18.83 -16.55 10.66
N PRO A 816 -18.77 -16.79 9.34
CA PRO A 816 -18.73 -15.69 8.36
C PRO A 816 -20.02 -14.86 8.44
N HIS A 817 -19.94 -13.60 8.02
CA HIS A 817 -21.13 -12.74 7.93
C HIS A 817 -21.99 -13.12 6.73
N HIS A 818 -21.36 -13.35 5.59
CA HIS A 818 -22.05 -13.61 4.32
C HIS A 818 -21.13 -14.35 3.34
N PHE A 819 -21.71 -14.81 2.24
CA PHE A 819 -20.95 -15.21 1.06
C PHE A 819 -20.99 -14.13 -0.02
N THR A 820 -19.97 -14.08 -0.87
CA THR A 820 -20.05 -13.40 -2.17
C THR A 820 -19.86 -14.44 -3.27
N VAL A 821 -20.69 -14.35 -4.32
CA VAL A 821 -20.71 -15.29 -5.44
C VAL A 821 -20.25 -14.60 -6.72
N GLY A 822 -19.12 -15.05 -7.25
CA GLY A 822 -18.57 -14.61 -8.53
C GLY A 822 -18.73 -15.70 -9.60
N LEU A 823 -18.89 -15.30 -10.86
CA LEU A 823 -18.95 -16.24 -11.98
C LEU A 823 -18.40 -15.65 -13.28
N THR A 824 -17.96 -16.55 -14.16
CA THR A 824 -17.57 -16.23 -15.54
C THR A 824 -18.42 -17.08 -16.49
N PRO A 825 -19.32 -16.46 -17.27
CA PRO A 825 -20.10 -17.18 -18.28
C PRO A 825 -19.19 -17.81 -19.34
N ALA A 826 -19.54 -19.00 -19.80
CA ALA A 826 -18.72 -19.76 -20.75
C ALA A 826 -18.45 -19.02 -22.07
N CYS A 827 -19.36 -18.12 -22.46
CA CYS A 827 -19.29 -17.33 -23.69
C CYS A 827 -19.19 -15.83 -23.39
N GLY A 828 -18.46 -15.47 -22.33
CA GLY A 828 -18.18 -14.11 -21.90
C GLY A 828 -19.37 -13.40 -21.24
N THR A 829 -20.47 -13.23 -21.98
CA THR A 829 -21.68 -12.51 -21.52
C THR A 829 -22.87 -13.41 -21.23
N PHE A 830 -22.83 -14.67 -21.67
CA PHE A 830 -23.90 -15.64 -21.50
C PHE A 830 -23.34 -17.07 -21.37
N VAL A 831 -24.20 -17.99 -20.96
CA VAL A 831 -23.95 -19.44 -20.95
C VAL A 831 -25.13 -20.16 -21.61
N TYR A 832 -24.89 -21.29 -22.26
CA TYR A 832 -25.98 -22.12 -22.75
C TYR A 832 -26.59 -23.00 -21.64
N SER A 833 -27.89 -23.26 -21.71
CA SER A 833 -28.55 -24.22 -20.81
C SER A 833 -27.98 -25.62 -21.00
N GLY A 834 -27.36 -26.16 -19.95
CA GLY A 834 -26.60 -27.42 -19.96
C GLY A 834 -25.10 -27.25 -20.22
N GLN A 835 -24.59 -26.02 -20.34
CA GLN A 835 -23.16 -25.72 -20.44
C GLN A 835 -22.62 -25.34 -19.04
N PRO A 836 -21.48 -25.91 -18.59
CA PRO A 836 -20.81 -25.47 -17.37
C PRO A 836 -20.34 -24.02 -17.45
N LEU A 837 -20.26 -23.33 -16.32
CA LEU A 837 -19.58 -22.02 -16.24
C LEU A 837 -18.06 -22.18 -16.50
N SER A 838 -17.40 -21.14 -17.03
CA SER A 838 -15.93 -21.14 -17.14
C SER A 838 -15.25 -21.05 -15.78
N TYR A 839 -15.85 -20.28 -14.88
CA TYR A 839 -15.37 -20.10 -13.52
C TYR A 839 -16.54 -19.78 -12.59
N PHE A 840 -16.49 -20.27 -11.36
CA PHE A 840 -17.46 -20.02 -10.31
C PHE A 840 -16.76 -19.95 -8.96
N THR A 841 -17.05 -18.93 -8.16
CA THR A 841 -16.47 -18.74 -6.83
C THR A 841 -17.53 -18.49 -5.78
N VAL A 842 -17.27 -19.03 -4.58
CA VAL A 842 -17.96 -18.64 -3.35
C VAL A 842 -16.92 -18.24 -2.32
N THR A 843 -16.95 -16.99 -1.88
CA THR A 843 -16.02 -16.42 -0.90
C THR A 843 -16.75 -16.17 0.41
N ALA A 844 -16.25 -16.73 1.51
CA ALA A 844 -16.71 -16.46 2.86
C ALA A 844 -16.14 -15.13 3.35
N ALA A 845 -17.00 -14.19 3.75
CA ALA A 845 -16.60 -12.84 4.11
C ALA A 845 -17.09 -12.41 5.51
N ASN A 846 -16.31 -11.55 6.15
CA ASN A 846 -16.66 -10.88 7.40
C ASN A 846 -17.55 -9.64 7.14
N ALA A 847 -18.04 -9.01 8.20
CA ALA A 847 -18.94 -7.85 8.11
C ALA A 847 -18.36 -6.63 7.36
N THR A 848 -17.04 -6.54 7.22
CA THR A 848 -16.35 -5.48 6.47
C THR A 848 -16.01 -5.89 5.02
N GLY A 849 -16.48 -7.04 4.56
CA GLY A 849 -16.24 -7.55 3.19
C GLY A 849 -14.88 -8.22 2.97
N GLY A 850 -14.06 -8.38 4.01
CA GLY A 850 -12.80 -9.11 3.94
C GLY A 850 -13.01 -10.62 4.04
N THR A 851 -12.25 -11.40 3.27
CA THR A 851 -12.32 -12.88 3.30
C THR A 851 -11.96 -13.42 4.68
N THR A 852 -12.73 -14.38 5.20
CA THR A 852 -12.40 -15.11 6.43
C THR A 852 -11.56 -16.32 6.09
N SER A 853 -10.23 -16.18 6.19
CA SER A 853 -9.26 -17.21 5.84
C SER A 853 -9.44 -18.51 6.63
N ASN A 854 -9.89 -18.42 7.89
CA ASN A 854 -10.14 -19.58 8.74
C ASN A 854 -11.38 -20.41 8.30
N TYR A 855 -12.16 -19.93 7.32
CA TYR A 855 -13.24 -20.70 6.70
C TYR A 855 -12.64 -21.64 5.65
N ASP A 856 -11.82 -22.58 6.13
CA ASP A 856 -11.13 -23.60 5.35
C ASP A 856 -11.67 -24.99 5.74
N GLY A 857 -11.75 -25.88 4.75
CA GLY A 857 -12.26 -27.24 4.90
C GLY A 857 -11.27 -28.33 4.50
N THR A 858 -10.04 -27.95 4.20
CA THR A 858 -8.94 -28.85 3.82
C THR A 858 -8.23 -29.43 5.05
N VAL A 859 -7.13 -30.14 4.84
CA VAL A 859 -6.24 -30.61 5.93
C VAL A 859 -5.36 -29.50 6.54
N ASN A 860 -5.38 -28.29 5.96
CA ASN A 860 -4.57 -27.16 6.42
C ASN A 860 -5.13 -26.45 7.67
N THR A 861 -6.31 -26.86 8.13
CA THR A 861 -6.94 -26.41 9.38
C THR A 861 -7.44 -27.59 10.22
N SER A 862 -7.59 -27.37 11.53
CA SER A 862 -8.19 -28.32 12.45
C SER A 862 -8.73 -27.60 13.71
N PRO A 863 -9.98 -27.88 14.16
CA PRO A 863 -11.04 -28.47 13.33
C PRO A 863 -11.41 -27.51 12.18
N ASN A 864 -12.09 -28.03 11.17
CA ASN A 864 -12.51 -27.22 10.03
C ASN A 864 -13.78 -26.43 10.36
N TYR A 865 -13.76 -25.13 10.03
CA TYR A 865 -14.90 -24.23 10.20
C TYR A 865 -15.68 -24.01 8.90
N ALA A 866 -15.11 -24.35 7.73
CA ALA A 866 -15.89 -24.43 6.51
C ALA A 866 -16.98 -25.49 6.60
N LYS A 867 -18.16 -25.17 6.07
CA LYS A 867 -19.32 -26.05 6.00
C LYS A 867 -19.71 -26.28 4.54
N ALA A 868 -20.45 -27.36 4.29
CA ALA A 868 -21.02 -27.62 2.98
C ALA A 868 -22.03 -26.50 2.64
N VAL A 869 -21.98 -26.04 1.39
CA VAL A 869 -22.81 -24.94 0.88
C VAL A 869 -23.76 -25.48 -0.18
N THR A 870 -25.05 -25.25 0.02
CA THR A 870 -26.10 -25.52 -0.98
C THR A 870 -26.17 -24.36 -1.97
N LEU A 871 -26.26 -24.67 -3.26
CA LEU A 871 -26.46 -23.72 -4.34
C LEU A 871 -27.91 -23.79 -4.84
N THR A 872 -28.60 -22.65 -4.90
CA THR A 872 -29.95 -22.55 -5.46
C THR A 872 -30.01 -21.56 -6.62
N ALA A 873 -30.70 -21.95 -7.69
CA ALA A 873 -30.95 -21.12 -8.86
C ALA A 873 -32.07 -20.11 -8.58
N GLN A 874 -31.84 -18.84 -8.88
CA GLN A 874 -32.80 -17.75 -8.73
C GLN A 874 -33.05 -17.08 -10.09
N GLY A 875 -34.33 -16.80 -10.42
CA GLY A 875 -34.73 -16.14 -11.67
C GLY A 875 -35.08 -17.05 -12.86
N ALA A 876 -34.86 -18.37 -12.75
CA ALA A 876 -35.20 -19.34 -13.80
C ALA A 876 -35.59 -20.72 -13.25
N THR A 877 -36.54 -21.39 -13.91
CA THR A 877 -36.95 -22.77 -13.59
C THR A 877 -36.05 -23.78 -14.31
N GLY A 878 -35.36 -24.63 -13.54
CA GLY A 878 -34.44 -25.62 -14.07
C GLY A 878 -33.79 -26.45 -12.97
N SER A 879 -32.81 -27.27 -13.35
CA SER A 879 -31.95 -28.03 -12.44
C SER A 879 -30.53 -27.46 -12.44
N LEU A 880 -29.91 -27.44 -11.27
CA LEU A 880 -28.49 -27.12 -11.10
C LEU A 880 -27.74 -28.41 -10.73
N SER A 881 -26.67 -28.74 -11.43
CA SER A 881 -25.85 -29.92 -11.16
C SER A 881 -24.35 -29.61 -11.27
N PRO A 882 -23.54 -29.87 -10.22
CA PRO A 882 -23.97 -30.15 -8.85
C PRO A 882 -24.66 -28.92 -8.21
N SER A 883 -25.54 -29.16 -7.25
CA SER A 883 -26.23 -28.13 -6.46
C SER A 883 -25.60 -27.91 -5.06
N SER A 884 -24.38 -28.38 -4.85
CA SER A 884 -23.69 -28.27 -3.55
C SER A 884 -22.17 -28.22 -3.71
N ILE A 885 -21.53 -27.43 -2.85
CA ILE A 885 -20.07 -27.34 -2.70
C ILE A 885 -19.67 -28.04 -1.40
N SER A 886 -18.66 -28.90 -1.44
CA SER A 886 -18.14 -29.55 -0.22
C SER A 886 -17.42 -28.52 0.67
N ALA A 887 -17.44 -28.74 1.99
CA ALA A 887 -16.61 -27.94 2.91
C ALA A 887 -15.14 -27.94 2.47
N SER A 888 -14.63 -29.10 2.05
CA SER A 888 -13.26 -29.30 1.53
C SER A 888 -12.92 -28.58 0.22
N SER A 889 -13.89 -27.96 -0.46
CA SER A 889 -13.61 -27.09 -1.60
C SER A 889 -13.19 -25.68 -1.18
N PHE A 890 -13.43 -25.27 0.08
CA PHE A 890 -13.00 -23.98 0.61
C PHE A 890 -11.55 -24.05 1.09
N VAL A 891 -10.69 -23.26 0.45
CA VAL A 891 -9.29 -23.05 0.83
C VAL A 891 -9.13 -21.58 1.19
N SER A 892 -8.64 -21.29 2.40
CA SER A 892 -8.48 -19.91 2.89
C SER A 892 -9.71 -19.01 2.69
N GLY A 893 -10.92 -19.54 2.93
CA GLY A 893 -12.18 -18.81 2.78
C GLY A 893 -12.79 -18.77 1.37
N VAL A 894 -12.14 -19.34 0.34
CA VAL A 894 -12.65 -19.31 -1.04
C VAL A 894 -12.81 -20.73 -1.60
N ALA A 895 -13.98 -21.02 -2.17
CA ALA A 895 -14.18 -22.17 -3.04
C ALA A 895 -14.16 -21.71 -4.50
N SER A 896 -13.18 -22.19 -5.28
CA SER A 896 -12.95 -21.81 -6.68
C SER A 896 -13.10 -23.02 -7.61
N LEU A 897 -14.01 -22.93 -8.57
CA LEU A 897 -14.39 -24.04 -9.46
C LEU A 897 -14.24 -23.58 -10.93
N SER A 898 -13.48 -24.31 -11.74
CA SER A 898 -13.20 -23.99 -13.15
C SER A 898 -13.83 -24.98 -14.13
N SER A 899 -14.03 -24.57 -15.38
CA SER A 899 -14.49 -25.45 -16.45
C SER A 899 -13.59 -26.69 -16.59
N GLY A 900 -14.21 -27.86 -16.76
CA GLY A 900 -13.52 -29.16 -16.81
C GLY A 900 -13.56 -29.93 -15.50
N SER A 901 -13.81 -29.28 -14.36
CA SER A 901 -14.14 -29.99 -13.12
C SER A 901 -15.57 -30.51 -13.12
N SER A 902 -15.78 -31.75 -12.66
CA SER A 902 -17.12 -32.32 -12.41
C SER A 902 -17.88 -31.62 -11.27
N THR A 903 -17.19 -30.76 -10.51
CA THR A 903 -17.79 -29.96 -9.42
C THR A 903 -18.35 -28.61 -9.87
N THR A 904 -18.12 -28.17 -11.11
CA THR A 904 -18.50 -26.83 -11.57
C THR A 904 -20.00 -26.75 -11.91
N PRO A 905 -20.77 -25.82 -11.29
CA PRO A 905 -22.22 -25.80 -11.43
C PRO A 905 -22.69 -25.59 -12.87
N THR A 906 -23.57 -26.49 -13.34
CA THR A 906 -24.21 -26.44 -14.64
C THR A 906 -25.71 -26.28 -14.47
N PHE A 907 -26.29 -25.21 -15.01
CA PHE A 907 -27.74 -24.98 -14.98
C PHE A 907 -28.41 -25.43 -16.28
N THR A 908 -29.51 -26.17 -16.17
CA THR A 908 -30.30 -26.66 -17.30
C THR A 908 -31.77 -26.29 -17.11
N PHE A 909 -32.38 -25.60 -18.07
CA PHE A 909 -33.83 -25.33 -18.05
C PHE A 909 -34.63 -26.63 -18.07
N THR A 910 -35.76 -26.66 -17.37
CA THR A 910 -36.70 -27.80 -17.41
C THR A 910 -37.28 -28.04 -18.82
N ASN A 911 -37.37 -26.99 -19.64
CA ASN A 911 -37.82 -27.06 -21.03
C ASN A 911 -36.77 -26.40 -21.95
N LYS A 912 -36.37 -27.10 -23.02
CA LYS A 912 -35.42 -26.57 -24.04
C LYS A 912 -35.96 -25.34 -24.78
N LEU A 913 -37.28 -25.16 -24.88
CA LEU A 913 -37.88 -23.98 -25.51
C LEU A 913 -38.13 -22.82 -24.52
N THR A 914 -37.19 -22.60 -23.60
CA THR A 914 -37.22 -21.46 -22.68
C THR A 914 -36.47 -20.26 -23.28
N ALA A 915 -37.08 -19.08 -23.22
CA ALA A 915 -36.46 -17.82 -23.64
C ALA A 915 -35.23 -17.45 -22.77
N PRO A 916 -34.35 -16.52 -23.17
CA PRO A 916 -33.22 -16.13 -22.33
C PRO A 916 -33.67 -15.61 -20.97
N ALA A 917 -33.03 -16.10 -19.90
CA ALA A 917 -33.34 -15.73 -18.52
C ALA A 917 -32.07 -15.23 -17.81
N SER A 918 -32.24 -14.31 -16.87
CA SER A 918 -31.18 -13.93 -15.94
C SER A 918 -31.19 -14.87 -14.74
N LEU A 919 -30.06 -15.50 -14.48
CA LEU A 919 -29.86 -16.47 -13.40
C LEU A 919 -28.88 -15.89 -12.38
N ALA A 920 -29.29 -15.82 -11.11
CA ALA A 920 -28.38 -15.70 -9.98
C ALA A 920 -28.21 -17.07 -9.31
N LEU A 921 -27.03 -17.34 -8.76
CA LEU A 921 -26.76 -18.52 -7.96
C LEU A 921 -26.58 -18.11 -6.49
N ARG A 922 -27.47 -18.59 -5.63
CA ARG A 922 -27.42 -18.34 -4.19
C ARG A 922 -26.68 -19.44 -3.46
N ALA A 923 -25.61 -19.08 -2.79
CA ALA A 923 -24.90 -19.90 -1.82
C ALA A 923 -25.54 -19.76 -0.43
N THR A 924 -25.80 -20.88 0.24
CA THR A 924 -26.21 -20.90 1.66
C THR A 924 -25.59 -22.11 2.37
N ASP A 925 -24.95 -21.91 3.52
CA ASP A 925 -24.38 -23.01 4.33
C ASP A 925 -25.42 -23.64 5.28
N THR A 926 -25.02 -24.68 6.01
CA THR A 926 -25.87 -25.33 7.01
C THR A 926 -26.09 -24.52 8.30
N SER A 927 -25.49 -23.33 8.45
CA SER A 927 -25.75 -22.36 9.52
C SER A 927 -26.75 -21.28 9.12
N GLY A 928 -27.11 -21.18 7.84
CA GLY A 928 -27.91 -20.09 7.29
C GLY A 928 -27.11 -18.86 6.85
N VAL A 929 -25.76 -18.91 6.87
CA VAL A 929 -24.92 -17.90 6.21
C VAL A 929 -25.20 -17.97 4.71
N THR A 930 -25.47 -16.84 4.08
CA THR A 930 -25.96 -16.80 2.69
C THR A 930 -25.31 -15.68 1.88
N SER A 931 -25.39 -15.78 0.55
CA SER A 931 -24.96 -14.74 -0.39
C SER A 931 -25.95 -13.59 -0.59
N ASN A 932 -27.20 -13.74 -0.14
CA ASN A 932 -28.20 -12.66 -0.12
C ASN A 932 -28.73 -12.43 1.32
N PRO A 933 -27.89 -11.95 2.24
CA PRO A 933 -28.32 -11.43 3.54
C PRO A 933 -28.99 -10.06 3.37
N ALA A 934 -29.49 -9.49 4.48
CA ALA A 934 -29.94 -8.10 4.48
C ALA A 934 -28.81 -7.06 4.28
N SER A 935 -27.54 -7.45 4.46
CA SER A 935 -26.37 -6.57 4.36
C SER A 935 -25.10 -7.31 3.89
N GLY A 936 -24.37 -6.72 2.93
CA GLY A 936 -23.00 -7.10 2.56
C GLY A 936 -22.82 -8.16 1.47
N GLY A 937 -23.74 -9.13 1.35
CA GLY A 937 -23.61 -10.21 0.35
C GLY A 937 -23.81 -9.76 -1.11
N SER A 938 -23.37 -10.60 -2.05
CA SER A 938 -23.46 -10.35 -3.49
C SER A 938 -23.68 -11.64 -4.28
N GLU A 939 -24.61 -11.60 -5.25
CA GLU A 939 -24.94 -12.68 -6.17
C GLU A 939 -24.82 -12.17 -7.61
N GLN A 940 -23.72 -12.50 -8.31
CA GLN A 940 -23.56 -12.13 -9.72
C GLN A 940 -24.57 -12.87 -10.60
N THR A 941 -25.15 -12.15 -11.58
CA THR A 941 -26.12 -12.71 -12.54
C THR A 941 -25.46 -13.12 -13.86
N VAL A 942 -25.99 -14.17 -14.49
CA VAL A 942 -25.62 -14.62 -15.84
C VAL A 942 -26.85 -14.78 -16.73
N THR A 943 -26.75 -14.39 -18.01
CA THR A 943 -27.78 -14.72 -19.00
C THR A 943 -27.64 -16.18 -19.43
N VAL A 944 -28.66 -17.00 -19.20
CA VAL A 944 -28.74 -18.37 -19.72
C VAL A 944 -29.54 -18.39 -21.01
N ARG A 945 -29.04 -19.07 -22.05
CA ARG A 945 -29.72 -19.21 -23.36
C ARG A 945 -29.98 -20.67 -23.70
N SER A 946 -31.18 -20.99 -24.19
CA SER A 946 -31.44 -22.29 -24.79
C SER A 946 -30.81 -22.35 -26.19
N GLY A 947 -29.73 -23.11 -26.36
CA GLY A 947 -28.90 -23.11 -27.58
C GLY A 947 -29.16 -24.26 -28.55
N ARG A 948 -28.83 -24.04 -29.83
CA ARG A 948 -28.60 -25.11 -30.81
C ARG A 948 -27.58 -24.72 -31.87
N LEU A 949 -26.95 -25.71 -32.51
CA LEU A 949 -26.32 -25.53 -33.82
C LEU A 949 -27.29 -25.95 -34.94
N LYS A 950 -27.29 -25.16 -36.02
CA LYS A 950 -27.94 -25.47 -37.30
C LYS A 950 -26.88 -25.56 -38.39
N LEU A 951 -26.74 -26.75 -38.99
CA LEU A 951 -25.98 -26.97 -40.23
C LEU A 951 -26.93 -26.82 -41.42
N SER A 952 -26.46 -26.23 -42.53
CA SER A 952 -27.26 -26.06 -43.76
C SER A 952 -26.67 -26.85 -44.92
N ASN A 953 -27.52 -27.37 -45.81
CA ASN A 953 -27.09 -28.02 -47.05
C ASN A 953 -26.29 -27.04 -47.93
N ALA A 954 -25.36 -27.55 -48.72
CA ALA A 954 -24.60 -26.76 -49.69
C ALA A 954 -24.35 -27.54 -50.98
N PHE A 955 -24.22 -26.82 -52.10
CA PHE A 955 -23.86 -27.40 -53.39
C PHE A 955 -22.84 -26.51 -54.11
N GLY A 956 -21.96 -27.11 -54.91
CA GLY A 956 -20.92 -26.37 -55.64
C GLY A 956 -20.21 -27.23 -56.69
N SER A 957 -19.16 -26.68 -57.31
CA SER A 957 -18.36 -27.42 -58.30
C SER A 957 -17.47 -28.46 -57.62
N GLU A 958 -17.32 -29.58 -58.30
CA GLU A 958 -16.35 -30.65 -58.07
C GLU A 958 -14.87 -30.19 -58.12
N LYS A 959 -14.59 -28.98 -58.61
CA LYS A 959 -13.23 -28.43 -58.77
C LYS A 959 -12.80 -27.49 -57.65
N SER A 960 -13.70 -27.18 -56.70
CA SER A 960 -13.47 -26.19 -55.64
C SER A 960 -13.82 -26.77 -54.28
N SER A 961 -13.25 -26.20 -53.21
CA SER A 961 -13.75 -26.42 -51.86
C SER A 961 -15.20 -25.93 -51.73
N LEU A 962 -15.98 -26.58 -50.86
CA LEU A 962 -17.37 -26.25 -50.61
C LEU A 962 -17.55 -25.68 -49.21
N SER A 963 -18.05 -24.46 -49.12
CA SER A 963 -18.39 -23.78 -47.86
C SER A 963 -19.81 -24.11 -47.42
N MET A 964 -19.95 -24.73 -46.26
CA MET A 964 -21.23 -25.01 -45.60
C MET A 964 -21.49 -24.01 -44.47
N ALA A 965 -22.65 -23.37 -44.48
CA ALA A 965 -23.04 -22.43 -43.43
C ALA A 965 -23.51 -23.14 -42.15
N VAL A 966 -22.89 -22.80 -41.03
CA VAL A 966 -23.28 -23.23 -39.68
C VAL A 966 -23.69 -22.03 -38.85
N GLN A 967 -24.79 -22.15 -38.10
CA GLN A 967 -25.30 -21.09 -37.24
C GLN A 967 -25.47 -21.59 -35.81
N ALA A 968 -24.88 -20.88 -34.86
CA ALA A 968 -25.27 -20.97 -33.46
C ALA A 968 -26.54 -20.14 -33.26
N GLN A 969 -27.59 -20.77 -32.73
CA GLN A 969 -28.90 -20.16 -32.55
C GLN A 969 -29.35 -20.30 -31.10
N TYR A 970 -30.24 -19.40 -30.65
CA TYR A 970 -30.94 -19.53 -29.39
C TYR A 970 -32.45 -19.35 -29.56
N TRP A 971 -33.22 -19.95 -28.66
CA TRP A 971 -34.67 -19.78 -28.63
C TRP A 971 -35.05 -18.46 -27.95
N ASN A 972 -35.73 -17.56 -28.65
CA ASN A 972 -36.13 -16.25 -28.10
C ASN A 972 -37.52 -16.27 -27.40
N GLY A 973 -38.10 -17.45 -27.18
CA GLY A 973 -39.47 -17.63 -26.69
C GLY A 973 -40.50 -17.88 -27.79
N LYS A 974 -40.19 -17.58 -29.06
CA LYS A 974 -41.09 -17.79 -30.22
C LYS A 974 -40.43 -18.53 -31.39
N ALA A 975 -39.14 -18.31 -31.60
CA ALA A 975 -38.38 -18.87 -32.71
C ALA A 975 -36.90 -19.05 -32.34
N TRP A 976 -36.21 -19.88 -33.12
CA TRP A 976 -34.75 -19.98 -33.10
C TRP A 976 -34.15 -18.85 -33.92
N VAL A 977 -33.35 -17.98 -33.28
CA VAL A 977 -32.70 -16.82 -33.90
C VAL A 977 -31.18 -16.93 -33.74
N ILE A 978 -30.41 -16.26 -34.60
CA ILE A 978 -28.93 -16.30 -34.56
C ILE A 978 -28.42 -15.74 -33.23
N ASN A 979 -27.49 -16.46 -32.61
CA ASN A 979 -26.82 -16.02 -31.39
C ASN A 979 -25.63 -15.11 -31.73
N GLY A 980 -25.91 -13.85 -32.08
CA GLY A 980 -24.89 -12.85 -32.44
C GLY A 980 -23.83 -12.58 -31.35
N SER A 981 -24.01 -13.08 -30.12
CA SER A 981 -23.02 -13.00 -29.04
C SER A 981 -22.07 -14.20 -28.97
N ASP A 982 -22.32 -15.29 -29.72
CA ASP A 982 -21.47 -16.48 -29.68
C ASP A 982 -20.17 -16.26 -30.47
N ALA A 983 -19.07 -16.34 -29.74
CA ALA A 983 -17.70 -16.47 -30.22
C ALA A 983 -16.91 -17.55 -29.44
N CYS A 984 -17.63 -18.43 -28.74
CA CYS A 984 -17.08 -19.46 -27.83
C CYS A 984 -17.19 -20.87 -28.41
N THR A 985 -18.13 -21.09 -29.34
CA THR A 985 -18.39 -22.41 -29.91
C THR A 985 -17.36 -22.76 -30.98
N SER A 986 -16.59 -23.83 -30.77
CA SER A 986 -15.68 -24.41 -31.75
C SER A 986 -15.72 -25.94 -31.75
N LEU A 987 -15.48 -26.55 -32.91
CA LEU A 987 -15.44 -27.99 -33.13
C LEU A 987 -14.18 -28.37 -33.91
N SER A 988 -13.56 -29.48 -33.53
CA SER A 988 -12.46 -30.07 -34.30
C SER A 988 -12.96 -30.70 -35.61
N ALA A 989 -12.08 -30.83 -36.61
CA ALA A 989 -12.42 -31.53 -37.85
C ALA A 989 -12.88 -32.98 -37.62
N GLY A 990 -12.31 -33.65 -36.61
CA GLY A 990 -12.69 -35.01 -36.20
C GLY A 990 -14.08 -35.12 -35.55
N SER A 991 -14.70 -33.99 -35.19
CA SER A 991 -16.10 -33.93 -34.74
C SER A 991 -17.10 -33.79 -35.89
N VAL A 992 -16.63 -33.73 -37.13
CA VAL A 992 -17.45 -33.69 -38.34
C VAL A 992 -17.49 -35.09 -38.94
N VAL A 993 -18.67 -35.71 -38.89
CA VAL A 993 -18.93 -37.04 -39.45
C VAL A 993 -19.25 -36.90 -40.93
N LEU A 994 -18.61 -37.71 -41.78
CA LEU A 994 -18.90 -37.81 -43.21
C LEU A 994 -19.39 -39.23 -43.53
N SER A 995 -20.55 -39.36 -44.15
CA SER A 995 -21.20 -40.65 -44.43
C SER A 995 -22.07 -40.61 -45.70
N GLY A 996 -22.61 -41.75 -46.13
CA GLY A 996 -23.65 -41.77 -47.18
C GLY A 996 -23.19 -41.24 -48.55
N TYR A 997 -21.92 -41.48 -48.92
CA TYR A 997 -21.36 -41.10 -50.21
C TYR A 997 -22.15 -41.72 -51.38
N VAL A 998 -22.68 -40.87 -52.26
CA VAL A 998 -23.37 -41.25 -53.49
C VAL A 998 -22.77 -40.55 -54.72
N ASP A 999 -22.88 -41.19 -55.88
CA ASP A 999 -22.53 -40.59 -57.17
C ASP A 999 -23.60 -39.60 -57.67
N SER A 1000 -23.36 -38.98 -58.84
CA SER A 1000 -24.32 -38.06 -59.47
C SER A 1000 -25.63 -38.69 -59.97
N LYS A 1001 -25.77 -40.01 -59.88
CA LYS A 1001 -27.01 -40.77 -60.16
C LYS A 1001 -27.73 -41.19 -58.86
N GLY A 1002 -27.16 -40.90 -57.70
CA GLY A 1002 -27.68 -41.28 -56.39
C GLY A 1002 -27.34 -42.71 -55.96
N ALA A 1003 -26.44 -43.41 -56.66
CA ALA A 1003 -25.96 -44.73 -56.27
C ALA A 1003 -24.84 -44.62 -55.22
N SER A 1004 -24.84 -45.48 -54.21
CA SER A 1004 -23.78 -45.55 -53.19
C SER A 1004 -22.41 -45.80 -53.83
N THR A 1005 -21.39 -45.04 -53.43
CA THR A 1005 -20.05 -45.14 -54.02
C THR A 1005 -18.93 -44.92 -52.99
N SER A 1006 -17.78 -45.55 -53.24
CA SER A 1006 -16.51 -45.29 -52.56
C SER A 1006 -15.45 -44.68 -53.50
N SER A 1007 -15.84 -44.26 -54.71
CA SER A 1007 -14.94 -43.79 -55.76
C SER A 1007 -14.36 -42.38 -55.53
N TRP A 1008 -14.81 -41.69 -54.49
CA TRP A 1008 -14.37 -40.34 -54.13
C TRP A 1008 -14.53 -40.11 -52.63
N SER A 1009 -13.81 -39.11 -52.10
CA SER A 1009 -13.90 -38.71 -50.69
C SER A 1009 -13.67 -37.21 -50.56
N THR A 1010 -14.03 -36.64 -49.41
CA THR A 1010 -13.72 -35.25 -49.03
C THR A 1010 -13.25 -35.21 -47.58
N SER A 1011 -12.61 -34.11 -47.17
CA SER A 1011 -12.15 -33.84 -45.82
C SER A 1011 -12.72 -32.51 -45.31
N SER A 1012 -13.08 -32.49 -44.02
CA SER A 1012 -13.63 -31.34 -43.32
C SER A 1012 -12.56 -30.46 -42.67
N SER A 1013 -12.82 -29.16 -42.61
CA SER A 1013 -12.11 -28.24 -41.72
C SER A 1013 -12.61 -28.38 -40.26
N SER A 1014 -11.87 -27.80 -39.32
CA SER A 1014 -12.47 -27.38 -38.05
C SER A 1014 -13.53 -26.30 -38.28
N LEU A 1015 -14.38 -26.08 -37.28
CA LEU A 1015 -15.40 -25.04 -37.26
C LEU A 1015 -15.19 -24.14 -36.06
N SER A 1016 -15.19 -22.82 -36.29
CA SER A 1016 -15.29 -21.82 -35.23
C SER A 1016 -16.48 -20.91 -35.53
N ILE A 1017 -17.29 -20.62 -34.52
CA ILE A 1017 -18.40 -19.67 -34.59
C ILE A 1017 -17.89 -18.29 -34.17
N SER A 1018 -18.27 -17.26 -34.92
CA SER A 1018 -18.10 -15.86 -34.56
C SER A 1018 -19.33 -15.06 -34.97
N GLY A 1019 -19.87 -14.23 -34.06
CA GLY A 1019 -21.13 -13.53 -34.28
C GLY A 1019 -22.30 -14.48 -34.56
N GLY A 1020 -22.28 -15.69 -33.99
CA GLY A 1020 -23.30 -16.71 -34.20
C GLY A 1020 -23.27 -17.42 -35.56
N ASN A 1021 -22.30 -17.12 -36.43
CA ASN A 1021 -22.14 -17.76 -37.74
C ASN A 1021 -20.75 -18.41 -37.84
N GLY A 1022 -20.63 -19.48 -38.61
CA GLY A 1022 -19.36 -20.09 -38.95
C GLY A 1022 -19.45 -20.86 -40.27
N THR A 1023 -18.29 -21.14 -40.86
CA THR A 1023 -18.18 -21.85 -42.13
C THR A 1023 -17.44 -23.15 -41.91
N LEU A 1024 -18.09 -24.26 -42.22
CA LEU A 1024 -17.45 -25.57 -42.34
C LEU A 1024 -17.03 -25.75 -43.79
N THR A 1025 -15.74 -25.93 -44.06
CA THR A 1025 -15.23 -26.11 -45.43
C THR A 1025 -14.95 -27.59 -45.70
N LEU A 1026 -15.44 -28.08 -46.83
CA LEU A 1026 -15.10 -29.40 -47.37
C LEU A 1026 -14.11 -29.26 -48.54
N SER A 1027 -13.12 -30.14 -48.63
CA SER A 1027 -12.18 -30.19 -49.76
C SER A 1027 -12.83 -30.73 -51.04
N ALA A 1028 -12.27 -30.39 -52.21
CA ALA A 1028 -12.78 -30.88 -53.49
C ALA A 1028 -12.61 -32.41 -53.62
N PRO A 1029 -13.57 -33.15 -54.20
CA PRO A 1029 -13.65 -34.62 -54.18
C PRO A 1029 -12.65 -35.38 -55.08
N GLY A 1030 -11.55 -34.74 -55.48
CA GLY A 1030 -10.62 -35.25 -56.50
C GLY A 1030 -11.10 -35.02 -57.94
N ALA A 1031 -10.19 -35.13 -58.90
CA ALA A 1031 -10.39 -34.66 -60.27
C ALA A 1031 -11.54 -35.37 -61.01
N GLY A 1032 -12.68 -34.68 -61.14
CA GLY A 1032 -13.83 -35.11 -61.97
C GLY A 1032 -14.94 -35.86 -61.22
N SER A 1033 -14.79 -36.11 -59.93
CA SER A 1033 -15.78 -36.83 -59.11
C SER A 1033 -17.03 -35.97 -58.84
N THR A 1034 -18.22 -36.46 -59.18
CA THR A 1034 -19.49 -35.79 -58.90
C THR A 1034 -20.40 -36.66 -58.03
N GLY A 1035 -21.11 -36.06 -57.08
CA GLY A 1035 -21.86 -36.82 -56.08
C GLY A 1035 -22.35 -36.00 -54.89
N SER A 1036 -22.86 -36.68 -53.86
CA SER A 1036 -23.21 -36.08 -52.57
C SER A 1036 -22.70 -36.89 -51.38
N VAL A 1037 -22.47 -36.22 -50.25
CA VAL A 1037 -22.10 -36.83 -48.96
C VAL A 1037 -22.98 -36.21 -47.86
N ASP A 1038 -23.37 -37.03 -46.88
CA ASP A 1038 -24.09 -36.60 -45.69
C ASP A 1038 -23.12 -36.27 -44.55
N ILE A 1039 -23.40 -35.16 -43.86
CA ILE A 1039 -22.56 -34.57 -42.82
C ILE A 1039 -23.36 -34.49 -41.53
N ALA A 1040 -22.75 -34.87 -40.40
CA ALA A 1040 -23.25 -34.59 -39.06
C ALA A 1040 -22.18 -33.97 -38.17
N LEU A 1041 -22.57 -33.14 -37.20
CA LEU A 1041 -21.65 -32.62 -36.18
C LEU A 1041 -21.86 -33.40 -34.88
N ASN A 1042 -20.88 -34.20 -34.46
CA ASN A 1042 -20.98 -34.97 -33.22
C ASN A 1042 -20.81 -34.04 -32.00
N LEU A 1043 -21.92 -33.56 -31.43
CA LEU A 1043 -21.92 -32.70 -30.25
C LEU A 1043 -21.89 -33.49 -28.94
N GLY A 1044 -21.88 -34.83 -28.99
CA GLY A 1044 -21.82 -35.70 -27.82
C GLY A 1044 -20.42 -35.80 -27.21
N SER A 1045 -20.26 -36.67 -26.22
CA SER A 1045 -18.97 -37.09 -25.66
C SER A 1045 -18.49 -38.46 -26.17
N THR A 1046 -19.29 -39.10 -27.03
CA THR A 1046 -19.09 -40.47 -27.54
C THR A 1046 -18.47 -40.48 -28.93
N THR A 1047 -17.95 -41.63 -29.37
CA THR A 1047 -17.38 -41.81 -30.71
C THR A 1047 -18.41 -41.92 -31.83
N THR A 1048 -19.70 -41.80 -31.52
CA THR A 1048 -20.83 -41.92 -32.44
C THR A 1048 -21.73 -40.71 -32.26
N ASP A 1049 -22.14 -40.08 -33.37
CA ASP A 1049 -23.11 -38.98 -33.36
C ASP A 1049 -24.55 -39.47 -33.15
N GLN A 1050 -25.45 -38.54 -32.84
CA GLN A 1050 -26.87 -38.80 -32.65
C GLN A 1050 -27.74 -38.01 -33.65
N SER A 1051 -27.26 -37.84 -34.89
CA SER A 1051 -28.03 -37.18 -35.94
C SER A 1051 -29.17 -38.08 -36.46
N CYS A 1052 -29.90 -37.58 -37.46
CA CYS A 1052 -30.97 -38.31 -38.13
C CYS A 1052 -30.52 -38.99 -39.44
N LEU A 1053 -29.20 -39.22 -39.59
CA LEU A 1053 -28.65 -39.98 -40.71
C LEU A 1053 -28.89 -41.50 -40.50
N ALA A 1054 -28.70 -42.29 -41.56
CA ALA A 1054 -28.84 -43.75 -41.48
C ALA A 1054 -27.54 -44.46 -41.05
N ASN A 1055 -26.39 -43.77 -41.17
CA ASN A 1055 -25.05 -44.30 -40.91
C ASN A 1055 -24.30 -43.34 -39.97
N HIS A 1056 -23.64 -43.89 -38.94
CA HIS A 1056 -22.88 -43.12 -37.95
C HIS A 1056 -21.44 -43.64 -37.83
N PRO A 1057 -20.54 -43.31 -38.78
CA PRO A 1057 -19.12 -43.63 -38.67
C PRO A 1057 -18.47 -43.09 -37.38
N ALA A 1058 -17.39 -43.74 -36.95
CA ALA A 1058 -16.65 -43.32 -35.76
C ALA A 1058 -16.06 -41.91 -35.93
N SER A 1059 -16.19 -41.09 -34.89
CA SER A 1059 -15.78 -39.68 -34.84
C SER A 1059 -15.34 -39.27 -33.43
N THR A 1060 -14.97 -38.01 -33.23
CA THR A 1060 -14.64 -37.43 -31.92
C THR A 1060 -15.81 -36.59 -31.41
N GLY A 1061 -16.38 -36.95 -30.26
CA GLY A 1061 -17.41 -36.13 -29.61
C GLY A 1061 -16.87 -34.76 -29.19
N ALA A 1062 -17.54 -33.67 -29.59
CA ALA A 1062 -17.13 -32.30 -29.29
C ALA A 1062 -17.42 -31.86 -27.84
N GLY A 1063 -18.24 -32.60 -27.09
CA GLY A 1063 -18.63 -32.26 -25.72
C GLY A 1063 -19.61 -31.09 -25.60
N LEU A 1064 -20.31 -30.73 -26.69
CA LEU A 1064 -21.17 -29.55 -26.80
C LEU A 1064 -22.67 -29.90 -26.76
N SER A 1065 -23.08 -30.86 -25.92
CA SER A 1065 -24.42 -31.45 -25.96
C SER A 1065 -25.56 -30.43 -25.72
N TRP A 1066 -25.26 -29.31 -25.05
CA TRP A 1066 -26.16 -28.16 -24.89
C TRP A 1066 -26.54 -27.46 -26.21
N LEU A 1067 -25.84 -27.73 -27.32
CA LEU A 1067 -26.15 -27.26 -28.68
C LEU A 1067 -26.96 -28.27 -29.52
N ARG A 1068 -27.39 -29.39 -28.94
CA ARG A 1068 -28.34 -30.32 -29.55
C ARG A 1068 -29.78 -29.79 -29.51
N SER A 1069 -30.60 -30.28 -30.44
CA SER A 1069 -32.00 -29.85 -30.65
C SER A 1069 -32.78 -31.00 -31.31
N GLN A 1070 -34.07 -30.81 -31.59
CA GLN A 1070 -34.83 -31.64 -32.52
C GLN A 1070 -34.36 -31.38 -33.97
N ASN A 1071 -33.17 -31.84 -34.31
CA ASN A 1071 -32.51 -31.59 -35.61
C ASN A 1071 -32.92 -32.64 -36.66
N GLY A 1072 -34.17 -32.56 -37.11
CA GLY A 1072 -34.73 -33.46 -38.13
C GLY A 1072 -35.82 -34.39 -37.58
N SER A 1073 -36.65 -34.92 -38.48
CA SER A 1073 -37.84 -35.74 -38.15
C SER A 1073 -38.03 -36.95 -39.08
N ALA A 1074 -37.03 -37.25 -39.92
CA ALA A 1074 -37.03 -38.33 -40.90
C ALA A 1074 -35.97 -39.38 -40.56
N ASN A 1075 -35.95 -40.48 -41.32
CA ASN A 1075 -35.01 -41.60 -41.16
C ASN A 1075 -34.96 -42.10 -39.71
N ALA A 1076 -33.77 -42.16 -39.10
CA ALA A 1076 -33.54 -42.61 -37.72
C ALA A 1076 -34.22 -41.75 -36.64
N CYS A 1077 -34.80 -40.59 -36.99
CA CYS A 1077 -35.53 -39.71 -36.08
C CYS A 1077 -37.05 -39.72 -36.25
N ALA A 1078 -37.62 -40.65 -37.04
CA ALA A 1078 -39.06 -40.77 -37.15
C ALA A 1078 -39.71 -41.03 -35.77
N GLY A 1079 -40.56 -40.10 -35.31
CA GLY A 1079 -41.21 -40.17 -34.00
C GLY A 1079 -40.37 -39.68 -32.80
N VAL A 1080 -39.13 -39.22 -33.02
CA VAL A 1080 -38.27 -38.69 -31.94
C VAL A 1080 -38.69 -37.27 -31.56
N SER A 1081 -39.03 -37.06 -30.29
CA SER A 1081 -39.44 -35.76 -29.73
C SER A 1081 -38.42 -35.13 -28.76
N THR A 1082 -37.25 -35.75 -28.58
CA THR A 1082 -36.19 -35.29 -27.68
C THR A 1082 -35.29 -34.23 -28.33
N TYR A 1083 -34.72 -33.33 -27.50
CA TYR A 1083 -33.84 -32.23 -27.95
C TYR A 1083 -32.34 -32.62 -27.94
N ASP A 1084 -32.05 -33.86 -28.25
CA ASP A 1084 -30.73 -34.50 -28.13
C ASP A 1084 -30.11 -34.89 -29.47
N ARG A 1085 -30.72 -34.50 -30.61
CA ARG A 1085 -30.23 -34.84 -31.94
C ARG A 1085 -29.12 -33.89 -32.40
N ASP A 1086 -28.07 -34.48 -32.96
CA ASP A 1086 -26.97 -33.75 -33.59
C ASP A 1086 -27.41 -33.16 -34.95
N PRO A 1087 -26.93 -31.96 -35.33
CA PRO A 1087 -27.30 -31.34 -36.60
C PRO A 1087 -26.63 -32.06 -37.78
N SER A 1088 -27.41 -32.34 -38.82
CA SER A 1088 -26.95 -32.95 -40.07
C SER A 1088 -27.43 -32.21 -41.31
N ALA A 1089 -26.68 -32.34 -42.40
CA ALA A 1089 -26.96 -31.76 -43.72
C ALA A 1089 -26.32 -32.59 -44.84
N ARG A 1090 -26.56 -32.21 -46.09
CA ARG A 1090 -25.95 -32.81 -47.28
C ARG A 1090 -25.09 -31.79 -48.04
N ALA A 1091 -23.92 -32.24 -48.49
CA ALA A 1091 -23.06 -31.53 -49.43
C ALA A 1091 -23.15 -32.20 -50.82
N THR A 1092 -23.19 -31.40 -51.88
CA THR A 1092 -23.28 -31.90 -53.26
C THR A 1092 -22.25 -31.25 -54.18
N PHE A 1093 -21.46 -32.05 -54.89
CA PHE A 1093 -20.39 -31.61 -55.79
C PHE A 1093 -20.74 -31.97 -57.24
N GLY A 1094 -20.82 -30.96 -58.12
CA GLY A 1094 -20.93 -31.09 -59.58
C GLY A 1094 -22.19 -31.77 -60.14
N VAL A 1095 -23.15 -32.18 -59.30
CA VAL A 1095 -24.43 -32.78 -59.74
C VAL A 1095 -25.39 -31.75 -60.35
N TYR A 1096 -25.38 -30.53 -59.80
CA TYR A 1096 -26.16 -29.41 -60.32
C TYR A 1096 -25.26 -28.53 -61.18
N SER A 1097 -25.62 -28.35 -62.45
CA SER A 1097 -24.93 -27.38 -63.31
C SER A 1097 -25.04 -25.97 -62.73
N PRO A 1098 -23.94 -25.20 -62.63
CA PRO A 1098 -24.01 -23.78 -62.33
C PRO A 1098 -24.95 -23.08 -63.32
N GLU A 1099 -25.85 -22.24 -62.82
CA GLU A 1099 -26.88 -21.59 -63.63
C GLU A 1099 -26.24 -20.66 -64.66
N SER A 1100 -26.12 -21.13 -65.91
CA SER A 1100 -25.40 -20.45 -66.99
C SER A 1100 -26.17 -19.30 -67.64
N LYS A 1101 -27.33 -18.93 -67.09
CA LYS A 1101 -28.17 -17.81 -67.53
C LYS A 1101 -28.38 -16.83 -66.39
N LYS A 1102 -27.71 -15.68 -66.44
CA LYS A 1102 -28.06 -14.50 -65.62
C LYS A 1102 -29.48 -14.03 -65.97
N LEU A 1103 -30.47 -14.38 -65.16
CA LEU A 1103 -31.79 -13.76 -65.18
C LEU A 1103 -31.76 -12.48 -64.33
N ILE A 1104 -31.41 -11.35 -64.96
CA ILE A 1104 -31.53 -10.02 -64.33
C ILE A 1104 -32.97 -9.55 -64.51
N PHE A 1105 -33.88 -9.97 -63.62
CA PHE A 1105 -35.05 -9.19 -63.20
C PHE A 1105 -35.76 -9.87 -62.03
N ILE A 1106 -35.50 -9.39 -60.81
CA ILE A 1106 -36.48 -9.45 -59.72
C ILE A 1106 -36.66 -8.01 -59.25
N ARG A 1107 -37.90 -7.54 -59.31
CA ARG A 1107 -38.33 -6.21 -58.85
C ARG A 1107 -39.36 -6.44 -57.76
N ASP A 1108 -38.89 -6.71 -56.55
CA ASP A 1108 -39.78 -6.86 -55.42
C ASP A 1108 -40.17 -5.49 -54.86
N LEU A 1109 -41.46 -5.36 -54.61
CA LEU A 1109 -42.17 -4.15 -54.22
C LEU A 1109 -42.90 -4.49 -52.91
N TYR A 1110 -42.51 -3.79 -51.84
CA TYR A 1110 -42.96 -3.93 -50.44
C TYR A 1110 -42.40 -5.11 -49.63
#